data_AF-A0AA38NX99-F1
#
_entry.id   AF-A0AA38NX99-F1
#
_cell.length_a   1.000
_cell.length_b   1.000
_cell.length_c   1.000
_cell.angle_alpha   90.00
_cell.angle_beta   90.00
_cell.angle_gamma   90.00
#
_symmetry.space_group_name_H-M   'P 1'
#
loop_
_entity.id
_entity.type
_entity.pdbx_description
1 polymer ?
#
loop_
_entity_poly.entity_id
_entity_poly.type
_entity_poly.pdbx_seq_one_letter_code
_entity_poly.pdbx_strand_id
1 'polypeptide(L)'
;MEFLSQTYVALRGPTGAPQTATDTVGRLSDRLQPATLLADRRAAVLALKGLARDCKQDVGNLALPGLLQVLYNDAEVDPDIGKAVLETLNILCDVEEQKELGFKHTDAVLVTEQPVHALFALLAESNFYTRFGSLQLLSTLLHNRRQVVQSYFLTAPTGPASVISALEDKREIVRNEAISMDQLLVSQSADIQKILAFEGAFEKLFNIIRGEGGVEGGAVAQEALLCVDGLLRFNSSNQSYFRETGLPPVLLSLLLFPPNLAPDVSAPQEFALQFWDDQKLMNARSVVAIIGLLVGSKGYGGPDSPLFIRCLIEIALASNAPTALKTQALYLLPANLNFPLSELIITPYMPVPETNGEEWDRLEAASALDALVELSLHGEYNGMDSPSRSTSGLELRIAAVGVFENFVRKEEIKYAIISAMVASEGNDPSKLPPTPLLQALSMSPEASGPLDHVLVSSIHFASLLFSHLLRSSPRCKTLARSIRPQTSTQPPTDGGNFFVPADGPAPVPAVVPEPVTDDDDDDPQTLIQVLSENLSLAFLSRSRSDTSDLESREWDRLIVGYLTLLSQWMWEDPAAVRDFLNSGGLGILVEPINHVSETDFLISSLCVFLLGILYEYNREPGEITRATISPILNRLGVDTLLGRMARLREDERFKNVSPETLVQHYPGIAPHSQTTVQEGEVWFDWAFVDFWKSNYYTVQRGLSTDPDQLASASGPSAETAMLIASLQDTLRSQSQEIEELRKQIQQQPTLSSNEDEIAALRSQVETLRAALKASEEKQKETEKEQEDLLVLLDEVTAKRKRDKGKMRGAGLEVSEDEEEEEDE
;
A
#
# COMPACT_ATOMS: atom_id res chain seq x y z
N MET A 1 -40.19 44.14 -18.25
CA MET A 1 -39.84 45.05 -17.14
C MET A 1 -40.96 45.17 -16.10
N GLU A 2 -42.24 45.17 -16.47
CA GLU A 2 -43.35 45.33 -15.49
C GLU A 2 -43.38 44.27 -14.37
N PHE A 3 -43.03 43.01 -14.66
CA PHE A 3 -43.06 41.93 -13.66
C PHE A 3 -42.13 42.13 -12.45
N LEU A 4 -40.88 42.57 -12.69
CA LEU A 4 -39.95 42.94 -11.62
C LEU A 4 -40.47 44.12 -10.80
N SER A 5 -41.19 45.05 -11.43
CA SER A 5 -41.82 46.17 -10.72
C SER A 5 -42.96 45.72 -9.79
N GLN A 6 -43.75 44.70 -10.18
CA GLN A 6 -44.81 44.15 -9.33
C GLN A 6 -44.24 43.42 -8.09
N THR A 7 -43.18 42.62 -8.28
CA THR A 7 -42.50 41.97 -7.15
C THR A 7 -41.87 43.02 -6.21
N TYR A 8 -41.23 44.05 -6.75
CA TYR A 8 -40.67 45.15 -5.97
C TYR A 8 -41.72 45.98 -5.23
N VAL A 9 -42.94 46.13 -5.77
CA VAL A 9 -44.07 46.79 -5.09
C VAL A 9 -44.63 45.92 -3.95
N ALA A 10 -44.74 44.60 -4.15
CA ALA A 10 -45.19 43.66 -3.10
C ALA A 10 -44.19 43.56 -1.91
N LEU A 11 -42.91 43.80 -2.17
CA LEU A 11 -41.83 43.85 -1.18
C LEU A 11 -41.66 45.23 -0.52
N ARG A 12 -42.65 46.14 -0.60
CA ARG A 12 -42.65 47.38 0.18
C ARG A 12 -43.35 47.22 1.53
N GLY A 13 -42.82 47.88 2.56
CA GLY A 13 -43.47 47.98 3.87
C GLY A 13 -44.81 48.72 3.77
N PRO A 14 -45.70 48.62 4.78
CA PRO A 14 -47.05 49.21 4.76
C PRO A 14 -47.11 50.74 4.58
N THR A 15 -45.96 51.42 4.59
CA THR A 15 -45.79 52.87 4.35
C THR A 15 -44.75 53.22 3.29
N GLY A 16 -44.22 52.24 2.54
CA GLY A 16 -43.16 52.46 1.54
C GLY A 16 -41.74 52.63 2.10
N ALA A 17 -41.53 52.42 3.40
CA ALA A 17 -40.22 52.37 4.03
C ALA A 17 -39.36 51.19 3.51
N PRO A 18 -38.01 51.29 3.53
CA PRO A 18 -37.13 50.17 3.21
C PRO A 18 -37.35 49.02 4.20
N GLN A 19 -37.44 47.79 3.67
CA GLN A 19 -37.56 46.58 4.49
C GLN A 19 -36.18 46.10 4.95
N THR A 20 -36.15 45.36 6.06
CA THR A 20 -34.96 44.58 6.42
C THR A 20 -34.83 43.38 5.46
N ALA A 21 -33.62 42.82 5.35
CA ALA A 21 -33.41 41.57 4.60
C ALA A 21 -34.30 40.46 5.17
N THR A 22 -34.35 40.33 6.50
CA THR A 22 -35.15 39.35 7.23
C THR A 22 -36.65 39.45 6.92
N ASP A 23 -37.24 40.65 6.92
CA ASP A 23 -38.66 40.87 6.55
C ASP A 23 -38.93 40.49 5.07
N THR A 24 -37.98 40.83 4.19
CA THR A 24 -38.05 40.55 2.76
C THR A 24 -38.02 39.04 2.50
N VAL A 25 -37.10 38.34 3.14
CA VAL A 25 -36.97 36.87 3.08
C VAL A 25 -38.21 36.19 3.65
N GLY A 26 -38.75 36.65 4.78
CA GLY A 26 -39.98 36.11 5.37
C GLY A 26 -41.16 36.15 4.40
N ARG A 27 -41.41 37.30 3.77
CA ARG A 27 -42.47 37.45 2.76
C ARG A 27 -42.26 36.60 1.51
N LEU A 28 -41.01 36.34 1.13
CA LEU A 28 -40.69 35.44 0.01
C LEU A 28 -40.90 33.97 0.41
N SER A 29 -40.59 33.59 1.65
CA SER A 29 -40.86 32.27 2.20
C SER A 29 -42.36 31.96 2.25
N ASP A 30 -43.20 32.92 2.70
CA ASP A 30 -44.67 32.78 2.70
C ASP A 30 -45.22 32.46 1.29
N ARG A 31 -44.58 32.96 0.23
CA ARG A 31 -45.00 32.70 -1.16
C ARG A 31 -44.65 31.29 -1.65
N LEU A 32 -43.80 30.53 -0.95
CA LEU A 32 -43.43 29.16 -1.30
C LEU A 32 -44.49 28.12 -0.93
N GLN A 33 -45.55 28.50 -0.20
CA GLN A 33 -46.61 27.58 0.20
C GLN A 33 -47.30 26.93 -1.03
N PRO A 34 -47.70 25.64 -0.98
CA PRO A 34 -48.30 24.94 -2.13
C PRO A 34 -49.57 25.61 -2.71
N ALA A 35 -50.28 26.39 -1.89
CA ALA A 35 -51.52 27.09 -2.28
C ALA A 35 -51.30 28.34 -3.17
N THR A 36 -50.06 28.81 -3.35
CA THR A 36 -49.76 29.91 -4.29
C THR A 36 -49.70 29.42 -5.74
N LEU A 37 -49.62 30.33 -6.71
CA LEU A 37 -49.43 29.95 -8.11
C LEU A 37 -47.96 29.55 -8.35
N LEU A 38 -47.72 28.54 -9.19
CA LEU A 38 -46.37 28.08 -9.54
C LEU A 38 -45.47 29.23 -10.05
N ALA A 39 -46.01 30.14 -10.86
CA ALA A 39 -45.30 31.33 -11.34
C ALA A 39 -44.89 32.28 -10.20
N ASP A 40 -45.70 32.39 -9.13
CA ASP A 40 -45.39 33.18 -7.94
C ASP A 40 -44.33 32.49 -7.06
N ARG A 41 -44.42 31.17 -6.88
CA ARG A 41 -43.36 30.37 -6.23
C ARG A 41 -42.03 30.55 -6.95
N ARG A 42 -42.01 30.36 -8.26
CA ARG A 42 -40.81 30.48 -9.10
C ARG A 42 -40.16 31.86 -8.98
N ALA A 43 -40.96 32.93 -9.00
CA ALA A 43 -40.46 34.28 -8.78
C ALA A 43 -39.91 34.49 -7.36
N ALA A 44 -40.53 33.89 -6.35
CA ALA A 44 -40.04 33.94 -4.97
C ALA A 44 -38.71 33.17 -4.79
N VAL A 45 -38.58 31.97 -5.35
CA VAL A 45 -37.33 31.19 -5.34
C VAL A 45 -36.21 31.93 -6.05
N LEU A 46 -36.46 32.51 -7.23
CA LEU A 46 -35.45 33.32 -7.95
C LEU A 46 -34.99 34.55 -7.15
N ALA A 47 -35.89 35.20 -6.40
CA ALA A 47 -35.52 36.29 -5.50
C ALA A 47 -34.70 35.80 -4.29
N LEU A 48 -35.10 34.66 -3.69
CA LEU A 48 -34.37 34.03 -2.59
C LEU A 48 -32.98 33.56 -3.02
N LYS A 49 -32.81 33.02 -4.23
CA LYS A 49 -31.50 32.69 -4.82
C LYS A 49 -30.55 33.89 -4.83
N GLY A 50 -31.06 35.06 -5.23
CA GLY A 50 -30.29 36.31 -5.23
C GLY A 50 -29.86 36.71 -3.82
N LEU A 51 -30.77 36.62 -2.84
CA LEU A 51 -30.51 36.94 -1.44
C LEU A 51 -29.66 35.89 -0.72
N ALA A 52 -29.60 34.64 -1.19
CA ALA A 52 -28.90 33.55 -0.51
C ALA A 52 -27.38 33.74 -0.40
N ARG A 53 -26.78 34.61 -1.24
CA ARG A 53 -25.37 34.99 -1.16
C ARG A 53 -25.14 35.99 -0.02
N ASP A 54 -25.80 37.15 -0.09
CA ASP A 54 -25.59 38.25 0.86
C ASP A 54 -26.28 38.04 2.22
N CYS A 55 -27.31 37.19 2.27
CA CYS A 55 -28.19 36.98 3.42
C CYS A 55 -28.41 35.48 3.73
N LYS A 56 -27.38 34.65 3.50
CA LYS A 56 -27.36 33.18 3.66
C LYS A 56 -28.06 32.71 4.95
N GLN A 57 -27.70 33.29 6.09
CA GLN A 57 -28.29 32.95 7.40
C GLN A 57 -29.81 33.18 7.46
N ASP A 58 -30.31 34.32 6.97
CA ASP A 58 -31.74 34.64 7.01
C ASP A 58 -32.54 33.74 6.07
N VAL A 59 -32.04 33.54 4.83
CA VAL A 59 -32.65 32.64 3.84
C VAL A 59 -32.70 31.21 4.37
N GLY A 60 -31.60 30.71 4.93
CA GLY A 60 -31.52 29.35 5.46
C GLY A 60 -32.31 29.14 6.77
N ASN A 61 -32.55 30.17 7.58
CA ASN A 61 -33.38 30.08 8.78
C ASN A 61 -34.89 30.18 8.48
N LEU A 62 -35.29 30.99 7.48
CA LEU A 62 -36.70 31.34 7.24
C LEU A 62 -37.32 30.68 6.00
N ALA A 63 -36.54 30.44 4.95
CA ALA A 63 -37.04 29.95 3.67
C ALA A 63 -36.73 28.47 3.40
N LEU A 64 -35.74 27.87 4.07
CA LEU A 64 -35.31 26.50 3.83
C LEU A 64 -36.45 25.46 3.86
N PRO A 65 -37.41 25.47 4.83
CA PRO A 65 -38.53 24.52 4.81
C PRO A 65 -39.43 24.68 3.58
N GLY A 66 -39.65 25.91 3.11
CA GLY A 66 -40.42 26.18 1.89
C GLY A 66 -39.66 25.80 0.62
N LEU A 67 -38.33 26.00 0.59
CA LEU A 67 -37.47 25.55 -0.51
C LEU A 67 -37.48 24.02 -0.63
N LEU A 68 -37.46 23.28 0.49
CA LEU A 68 -37.62 21.83 0.48
C LEU A 68 -39.00 21.41 -0.07
N GLN A 69 -40.09 22.10 0.29
CA GLN A 69 -41.40 21.83 -0.31
C GLN A 69 -41.44 22.10 -1.83
N VAL A 70 -40.74 23.12 -2.32
CA VAL A 70 -40.59 23.36 -3.76
C VAL A 70 -39.79 22.24 -4.43
N LEU A 71 -38.70 21.77 -3.80
CA LEU A 71 -37.91 20.63 -4.30
C LEU A 71 -38.78 19.38 -4.47
N TYR A 72 -39.67 19.08 -3.52
CA TYR A 72 -40.51 17.88 -3.56
C TYR A 72 -41.68 17.96 -4.55
N ASN A 73 -42.31 19.13 -4.67
CA ASN A 73 -43.61 19.25 -5.36
C ASN A 73 -43.53 19.91 -6.74
N ASP A 74 -42.51 20.73 -7.00
CA ASP A 74 -42.44 21.56 -8.22
C ASP A 74 -41.22 21.24 -9.11
N ALA A 75 -40.11 20.75 -8.56
CA ALA A 75 -38.84 20.66 -9.28
C ALA A 75 -38.84 19.66 -10.45
N GLU A 76 -39.62 18.58 -10.33
CA GLU A 76 -39.86 17.61 -11.41
C GLU A 76 -40.83 18.18 -12.47
N VAL A 77 -41.78 19.01 -12.05
CA VAL A 77 -42.89 19.52 -12.87
C VAL A 77 -42.50 20.73 -13.73
N ASP A 78 -41.68 21.64 -13.19
CA ASP A 78 -41.20 22.85 -13.88
C ASP A 78 -39.67 22.98 -13.73
N PRO A 79 -38.89 22.74 -14.80
CA PRO A 79 -37.43 22.80 -14.73
C PRO A 79 -36.85 24.16 -14.38
N ASP A 80 -37.58 25.27 -14.61
CA ASP A 80 -37.10 26.62 -14.27
C ASP A 80 -37.10 26.84 -12.75
N ILE A 81 -38.17 26.45 -12.03
CA ILE A 81 -38.19 26.48 -10.56
C ILE A 81 -37.32 25.37 -9.98
N GLY A 82 -37.27 24.19 -10.59
CA GLY A 82 -36.37 23.09 -10.21
C GLY A 82 -34.91 23.52 -10.21
N LYS A 83 -34.45 24.14 -11.29
CA LYS A 83 -33.13 24.76 -11.35
C LYS A 83 -32.93 25.80 -10.24
N ALA A 84 -33.87 26.73 -10.09
CA ALA A 84 -33.73 27.82 -9.14
C ALA A 84 -33.66 27.34 -7.67
N VAL A 85 -34.42 26.30 -7.30
CA VAL A 85 -34.40 25.73 -5.95
C VAL A 85 -33.11 24.96 -5.68
N LEU A 86 -32.64 24.16 -6.63
CA LEU A 86 -31.36 23.42 -6.52
C LEU A 86 -30.18 24.37 -6.36
N GLU A 87 -30.09 25.41 -7.19
CA GLU A 87 -29.04 26.44 -7.07
C GLU A 87 -29.12 27.20 -5.73
N THR A 88 -30.33 27.46 -5.22
CA THR A 88 -30.51 28.13 -3.91
C THR A 88 -30.07 27.23 -2.76
N LEU A 89 -30.49 25.96 -2.76
CA LEU A 89 -30.08 24.97 -1.76
C LEU A 89 -28.57 24.74 -1.77
N ASN A 90 -27.94 24.69 -2.95
CA ASN A 90 -26.48 24.56 -3.04
C ASN A 90 -25.75 25.77 -2.43
N ILE A 91 -26.20 27.01 -2.71
CA ILE A 91 -25.65 28.22 -2.07
C ILE A 91 -25.81 28.18 -0.54
N LEU A 92 -26.92 27.65 -0.02
CA LEU A 92 -27.14 27.52 1.42
C LEU A 92 -26.26 26.45 2.07
N CYS A 93 -26.06 25.31 1.41
CA CYS A 93 -25.27 24.18 1.91
C CYS A 93 -23.76 24.34 1.70
N ASP A 94 -23.32 25.18 0.77
CA ASP A 94 -21.91 25.47 0.51
C ASP A 94 -21.14 25.86 1.80
N VAL A 95 -19.87 25.45 1.88
CA VAL A 95 -18.99 25.62 3.04
C VAL A 95 -17.74 26.46 2.77
N GLU A 96 -17.52 26.97 1.56
CA GLU A 96 -16.31 27.73 1.21
C GLU A 96 -16.21 29.05 2.00
N GLU A 97 -17.23 29.91 1.92
CA GLU A 97 -17.21 31.22 2.59
C GLU A 97 -17.71 31.18 4.05
N GLN A 98 -18.70 30.34 4.34
CA GLN A 98 -19.46 30.35 5.61
C GLN A 98 -19.65 28.93 6.17
N LYS A 99 -18.55 28.23 6.41
CA LYS A 99 -18.47 26.81 6.81
C LYS A 99 -19.48 26.37 7.89
N GLU A 100 -19.60 27.11 9.00
CA GLU A 100 -20.53 26.76 10.08
C GLU A 100 -22.01 26.83 9.64
N LEU A 101 -22.37 27.84 8.84
CA LEU A 101 -23.72 28.00 8.30
C LEU A 101 -24.01 26.95 7.22
N GLY A 102 -23.05 26.66 6.33
CA GLY A 102 -23.15 25.60 5.32
C GLY A 102 -23.44 24.23 5.94
N PHE A 103 -22.72 23.88 7.01
CA PHE A 103 -23.00 22.67 7.79
C PHE A 103 -24.37 22.73 8.47
N LYS A 104 -24.72 23.84 9.15
CA LYS A 104 -26.04 23.99 9.80
C LYS A 104 -27.20 23.81 8.81
N HIS A 105 -27.09 24.37 7.61
CA HIS A 105 -28.11 24.24 6.58
C HIS A 105 -28.12 22.85 5.95
N THR A 106 -26.95 22.21 5.78
CA THR A 106 -26.85 20.80 5.39
C THR A 106 -27.52 19.87 6.41
N ASP A 107 -27.28 20.06 7.71
CA ASP A 107 -27.93 19.29 8.77
C ASP A 107 -29.45 19.50 8.77
N ALA A 108 -29.92 20.71 8.44
CA ALA A 108 -31.34 21.03 8.31
C ALA A 108 -31.99 20.47 7.02
N VAL A 109 -31.24 20.28 5.94
CA VAL A 109 -31.68 19.53 4.75
C VAL A 109 -31.76 18.03 5.09
N LEU A 110 -30.72 17.47 5.70
CA LEU A 110 -30.59 16.03 5.96
C LEU A 110 -31.30 15.55 7.24
N VAL A 111 -32.36 16.25 7.68
CA VAL A 111 -33.22 15.81 8.80
C VAL A 111 -34.04 14.57 8.43
N THR A 112 -34.36 14.41 7.14
CA THR A 112 -35.07 13.25 6.59
C THR A 112 -34.40 12.78 5.30
N GLU A 113 -34.75 11.57 4.85
CA GLU A 113 -34.27 11.01 3.59
C GLU A 113 -34.87 11.68 2.34
N GLN A 114 -36.00 12.40 2.51
CA GLN A 114 -36.82 12.90 1.41
C GLN A 114 -36.09 13.84 0.43
N PRO A 115 -35.22 14.80 0.85
CA PRO A 115 -34.41 15.58 -0.10
C PRO A 115 -33.47 14.71 -0.91
N VAL A 116 -32.79 13.74 -0.29
CA VAL A 116 -31.84 12.89 -0.99
C VAL A 116 -32.57 11.98 -1.99
N HIS A 117 -33.71 11.40 -1.59
CA HIS A 117 -34.58 10.64 -2.50
C HIS A 117 -35.09 11.49 -3.66
N ALA A 118 -35.54 12.72 -3.41
CA ALA A 118 -35.98 13.65 -4.46
C ALA A 118 -34.84 14.03 -5.42
N LEU A 119 -33.62 14.24 -4.93
CA LEU A 119 -32.45 14.53 -5.77
C LEU A 119 -32.12 13.33 -6.68
N PHE A 120 -32.13 12.11 -6.16
CA PHE A 120 -31.96 10.90 -6.97
C PHE A 120 -33.11 10.66 -7.96
N ALA A 121 -34.35 11.01 -7.63
CA ALA A 121 -35.44 10.99 -8.60
C ALA A 121 -35.20 12.00 -9.75
N LEU A 122 -34.78 13.23 -9.44
CA LEU A 122 -34.44 14.26 -10.42
C LEU A 122 -33.22 13.92 -11.30
N LEU A 123 -32.37 12.95 -10.90
CA LEU A 123 -31.32 12.41 -11.77
C LEU A 123 -31.88 11.51 -12.87
N ALA A 124 -32.98 10.78 -12.64
CA ALA A 124 -33.64 10.00 -13.68
C ALA A 124 -34.16 10.91 -14.81
N GLU A 125 -34.53 12.15 -14.49
CA GLU A 125 -35.13 13.08 -15.43
C GLU A 125 -34.19 13.62 -16.50
N SER A 126 -34.70 13.74 -17.73
CA SER A 126 -33.89 14.07 -18.91
C SER A 126 -33.45 15.54 -18.99
N ASN A 127 -34.02 16.43 -18.17
CA ASN A 127 -33.72 17.86 -18.22
C ASN A 127 -32.31 18.18 -17.71
N PHE A 128 -31.55 18.96 -18.49
CA PHE A 128 -30.16 19.29 -18.17
C PHE A 128 -30.00 20.01 -16.82
N TYR A 129 -30.85 21.01 -16.54
CA TYR A 129 -30.62 21.88 -15.39
C TYR A 129 -31.00 21.24 -14.06
N THR A 130 -32.06 20.43 -14.02
CA THR A 130 -32.44 19.69 -12.81
C THR A 130 -31.45 18.58 -12.54
N ARG A 131 -31.09 17.78 -13.55
CA ARG A 131 -30.09 16.71 -13.41
C ARG A 131 -28.74 17.25 -12.96
N PHE A 132 -28.19 18.26 -13.62
CA PHE A 132 -26.91 18.87 -13.24
C PHE A 132 -26.96 19.55 -11.86
N GLY A 133 -28.03 20.31 -11.55
CA GLY A 133 -28.21 20.93 -10.24
C GLY A 133 -28.35 19.91 -9.09
N SER A 134 -28.97 18.75 -9.36
CA SER A 134 -29.06 17.65 -8.40
C SER A 134 -27.70 16.99 -8.16
N LEU A 135 -26.90 16.76 -9.21
CA LEU A 135 -25.54 16.25 -9.06
C LEU A 135 -24.68 17.18 -8.19
N GLN A 136 -24.67 18.49 -8.51
CA GLN A 136 -23.91 19.48 -7.75
C GLN A 136 -24.34 19.55 -6.28
N LEU A 137 -25.64 19.53 -6.01
CA LEU A 137 -26.14 19.54 -4.63
C LEU A 137 -25.83 18.23 -3.90
N LEU A 138 -25.95 17.06 -4.55
CA LEU A 138 -25.53 15.78 -3.98
C LEU A 138 -24.04 15.77 -3.65
N SER A 139 -23.18 16.27 -4.55
CA SER A 139 -21.74 16.44 -4.31
C SER A 139 -21.46 17.33 -3.08
N THR A 140 -22.13 18.48 -2.94
CA THR A 140 -22.00 19.34 -1.74
C THR A 140 -22.45 18.62 -0.46
N LEU A 141 -23.60 17.94 -0.50
CA LEU A 141 -24.13 17.21 0.65
C LEU A 141 -23.22 16.01 1.03
N LEU A 142 -22.63 15.32 0.05
CA LEU A 142 -21.67 14.22 0.26
C LEU A 142 -20.35 14.72 0.88
N HIS A 143 -19.82 15.87 0.45
CA HIS A 143 -18.68 16.49 1.12
C HIS A 143 -18.98 16.85 2.58
N ASN A 144 -20.18 17.36 2.85
CA ASN A 144 -20.55 17.87 4.16
C ASN A 144 -20.94 16.78 5.17
N ARG A 145 -21.67 15.75 4.73
CA ARG A 145 -22.30 14.71 5.56
C ARG A 145 -22.39 13.34 4.85
N ARG A 146 -21.29 12.90 4.22
CA ARG A 146 -21.18 11.66 3.43
C ARG A 146 -22.01 10.49 3.97
N GLN A 147 -21.78 10.08 5.22
CA GLN A 147 -22.42 8.90 5.82
C GLN A 147 -23.96 9.00 5.87
N VAL A 148 -24.51 10.19 6.09
CA VAL A 148 -25.97 10.41 6.14
C VAL A 148 -26.56 10.29 4.74
N VAL A 149 -25.94 10.96 3.75
CA VAL A 149 -26.38 10.87 2.34
C VAL A 149 -26.26 9.45 1.81
N GLN A 150 -25.17 8.74 2.12
CA GLN A 150 -24.98 7.33 1.80
C GLN A 150 -26.06 6.45 2.43
N SER A 151 -26.45 6.69 3.70
CA SER A 151 -27.52 5.93 4.35
C SER A 151 -28.89 6.13 3.67
N TYR A 152 -29.16 7.33 3.16
CA TYR A 152 -30.39 7.65 2.43
C TYR A 152 -30.36 7.19 0.96
N PHE A 153 -29.20 7.08 0.33
CA PHE A 153 -29.05 6.42 -0.97
C PHE A 153 -29.42 4.93 -0.86
N LEU A 154 -29.01 4.24 0.20
CA LEU A 154 -29.35 2.84 0.44
C LEU A 154 -30.86 2.58 0.62
N THR A 155 -31.65 3.60 0.96
CA THR A 155 -33.13 3.52 1.03
C THR A 155 -33.85 4.13 -0.18
N ALA A 156 -33.12 4.75 -1.13
CA ALA A 156 -33.70 5.46 -2.27
C ALA A 156 -34.20 4.48 -3.36
N PRO A 157 -35.51 4.39 -3.65
CA PRO A 157 -36.06 3.35 -4.54
C PRO A 157 -35.52 3.36 -5.98
N THR A 158 -35.10 4.53 -6.48
CA THR A 158 -34.54 4.74 -7.82
C THR A 158 -33.06 5.10 -7.81
N GLY A 159 -32.44 5.23 -6.63
CA GLY A 159 -31.09 5.76 -6.46
C GLY A 159 -30.03 5.14 -7.38
N PRO A 160 -29.85 3.81 -7.37
CA PRO A 160 -28.83 3.14 -8.18
C PRO A 160 -29.06 3.31 -9.69
N ALA A 161 -30.27 3.06 -10.18
CA ALA A 161 -30.60 3.20 -11.61
C ALA A 161 -30.47 4.66 -12.11
N SER A 162 -30.82 5.64 -11.27
CA SER A 162 -30.64 7.06 -11.56
C SER A 162 -29.17 7.46 -11.69
N VAL A 163 -28.28 6.89 -10.86
CA VAL A 163 -26.84 7.10 -10.94
C VAL A 163 -26.28 6.58 -12.27
N ILE A 164 -26.61 5.34 -12.63
CA ILE A 164 -26.20 4.75 -13.92
C ILE A 164 -26.72 5.57 -15.11
N SER A 165 -27.96 6.05 -15.06
CA SER A 165 -28.57 6.93 -16.07
C SER A 165 -27.85 8.28 -16.24
N ALA A 166 -27.19 8.78 -15.18
CA ALA A 166 -26.38 9.99 -15.23
C ALA A 166 -24.98 9.72 -15.86
N LEU A 167 -24.38 8.55 -15.61
CA LEU A 167 -23.15 8.11 -16.30
C LEU A 167 -23.36 7.86 -17.80
N GLU A 168 -24.58 7.54 -18.24
CA GLU A 168 -24.92 7.38 -19.66
C GLU A 168 -25.38 8.69 -20.35
N ASP A 169 -25.26 9.84 -19.69
CA ASP A 169 -25.69 11.11 -20.27
C ASP A 169 -24.82 11.52 -21.47
N LYS A 170 -25.48 11.84 -22.59
CA LYS A 170 -24.80 12.29 -23.83
C LYS A 170 -24.17 13.69 -23.69
N ARG A 171 -24.47 14.41 -22.62
CA ARG A 171 -23.95 15.75 -22.34
C ARG A 171 -22.76 15.59 -21.38
N GLU A 172 -21.55 15.75 -21.90
CA GLU A 172 -20.29 15.57 -21.16
C GLU A 172 -20.30 16.29 -19.80
N ILE A 173 -20.82 17.52 -19.73
CA ILE A 173 -20.94 18.29 -18.48
C ILE A 173 -21.71 17.53 -17.38
N VAL A 174 -22.78 16.82 -17.73
CA VAL A 174 -23.59 16.03 -16.78
C VAL A 174 -22.88 14.73 -16.44
N ARG A 175 -22.38 14.03 -17.47
CA ARG A 175 -21.68 12.75 -17.33
C ARG A 175 -20.45 12.88 -16.44
N ASN A 176 -19.64 13.92 -16.64
CA ASN A 176 -18.41 14.13 -15.89
C ASN A 176 -18.72 14.47 -14.42
N GLU A 177 -19.67 15.38 -14.16
CA GLU A 177 -20.14 15.68 -12.80
C GLU A 177 -20.74 14.43 -12.10
N ALA A 178 -21.36 13.51 -12.85
CA ALA A 178 -21.81 12.23 -12.31
C ALA A 178 -20.65 11.33 -11.88
N ILE A 179 -19.56 11.24 -12.66
CA ILE A 179 -18.33 10.52 -12.27
C ILE A 179 -17.73 11.12 -10.98
N SER A 180 -17.70 12.46 -10.86
CA SER A 180 -17.19 13.14 -9.66
C SER A 180 -18.08 12.86 -8.44
N MET A 181 -19.41 12.89 -8.60
CA MET A 181 -20.37 12.59 -7.54
C MET A 181 -20.30 11.11 -7.10
N ASP A 182 -20.17 10.18 -8.05
CA ASP A 182 -20.07 8.75 -7.78
C ASP A 182 -18.83 8.37 -6.97
N GLN A 183 -17.67 9.00 -7.25
CA GLN A 183 -16.46 8.84 -6.44
C GLN A 183 -16.70 9.20 -4.97
N LEU A 184 -17.46 10.28 -4.71
CA LEU A 184 -17.83 10.70 -3.34
C LEU A 184 -18.85 9.73 -2.70
N LEU A 185 -19.76 9.18 -3.51
CA LEU A 185 -20.82 8.27 -3.08
C LEU A 185 -20.30 6.88 -2.72
N VAL A 186 -19.37 6.30 -3.51
CA VAL A 186 -18.77 4.98 -3.23
C VAL A 186 -17.71 5.01 -2.13
N SER A 187 -17.10 6.17 -1.89
CA SER A 187 -15.99 6.34 -0.94
C SER A 187 -16.33 5.76 0.44
N GLN A 188 -15.56 4.74 0.86
CA GLN A 188 -15.65 4.07 2.16
C GLN A 188 -16.99 3.33 2.43
N SER A 189 -17.77 3.00 1.39
CA SER A 189 -19.04 2.27 1.54
C SER A 189 -19.08 0.99 0.68
N ALA A 190 -18.77 -0.15 1.30
CA ALA A 190 -18.74 -1.44 0.62
C ALA A 190 -20.11 -1.87 0.06
N ASP A 191 -21.20 -1.47 0.70
CA ASP A 191 -22.56 -1.79 0.26
C ASP A 191 -22.95 -0.99 -0.99
N ILE A 192 -22.63 0.30 -1.03
CA ILE A 192 -22.84 1.15 -2.22
C ILE A 192 -21.97 0.70 -3.38
N GLN A 193 -20.69 0.40 -3.12
CA GLN A 193 -19.78 -0.17 -4.13
C GLN A 193 -20.37 -1.44 -4.76
N LYS A 194 -20.94 -2.36 -3.97
CA LYS A 194 -21.59 -3.58 -4.48
C LYS A 194 -22.83 -3.27 -5.30
N ILE A 195 -23.70 -2.39 -4.80
CA ILE A 195 -24.95 -2.01 -5.48
C ILE A 195 -24.67 -1.41 -6.86
N LEU A 196 -23.76 -0.43 -6.96
CA LEU A 196 -23.43 0.18 -8.25
C LEU A 196 -22.68 -0.78 -9.19
N ALA A 197 -21.88 -1.71 -8.66
CA ALA A 197 -21.27 -2.76 -9.47
C ALA A 197 -22.32 -3.69 -10.10
N PHE A 198 -23.34 -4.13 -9.34
CA PHE A 198 -24.43 -4.97 -9.87
C PHE A 198 -25.33 -4.27 -10.87
N GLU A 199 -25.47 -2.94 -10.77
CA GLU A 199 -26.16 -2.09 -11.76
C GLU A 199 -25.30 -1.77 -13.01
N GLY A 200 -24.11 -2.38 -13.13
CA GLY A 200 -23.27 -2.29 -14.33
C GLY A 200 -22.43 -1.01 -14.45
N ALA A 201 -22.07 -0.38 -13.32
CA ALA A 201 -21.21 0.81 -13.31
C ALA A 201 -19.86 0.57 -14.00
N PHE A 202 -19.28 -0.64 -13.88
CA PHE A 202 -18.01 -0.97 -14.53
C PHE A 202 -18.11 -0.84 -16.05
N GLU A 203 -19.13 -1.41 -16.67
CA GLU A 203 -19.35 -1.32 -18.12
C GLU A 203 -19.52 0.13 -18.58
N LYS A 204 -20.25 0.96 -17.81
CA LYS A 204 -20.42 2.38 -18.14
C LYS A 204 -19.09 3.13 -18.07
N LEU A 205 -18.35 2.98 -16.97
CA LEU A 205 -17.06 3.63 -16.77
C LEU A 205 -16.03 3.20 -17.83
N PHE A 206 -15.95 1.91 -18.17
CA PHE A 206 -15.06 1.42 -19.23
C PHE A 206 -15.46 1.91 -20.64
N ASN A 207 -16.76 2.11 -20.91
CA ASN A 207 -17.21 2.75 -22.14
C ASN A 207 -16.81 4.22 -22.21
N ILE A 208 -16.86 4.94 -21.08
CA ILE A 208 -16.36 6.33 -20.99
C ILE A 208 -14.86 6.35 -21.22
N ILE A 209 -14.07 5.56 -20.48
CA ILE A 209 -12.61 5.48 -20.62
C ILE A 209 -12.21 5.20 -22.08
N ARG A 210 -12.87 4.25 -22.75
CA ARG A 210 -12.63 3.96 -24.18
C ARG A 210 -13.06 5.10 -25.11
N GLY A 211 -14.18 5.75 -24.83
CA GLY A 211 -14.69 6.90 -25.61
C GLY A 211 -13.77 8.11 -25.55
N GLU A 212 -13.10 8.33 -24.41
CA GLU A 212 -12.13 9.42 -24.20
C GLU A 212 -10.72 9.09 -24.74
N GLY A 213 -10.46 7.88 -25.26
CA GLY A 213 -9.15 7.50 -25.80
C GLY A 213 -8.26 6.66 -24.87
N GLY A 214 -8.80 6.14 -23.76
CA GLY A 214 -8.07 5.27 -22.83
C GLY A 214 -7.06 6.05 -21.99
N VAL A 215 -5.80 5.59 -21.94
CA VAL A 215 -4.74 6.31 -21.21
C VAL A 215 -4.36 7.64 -21.86
N GLU A 216 -4.59 7.81 -23.17
CA GLU A 216 -4.40 9.07 -23.89
C GLU A 216 -5.55 10.08 -23.64
N GLY A 217 -6.58 9.70 -22.87
CA GLY A 217 -7.70 10.57 -22.56
C GLY A 217 -7.35 11.70 -21.60
N GLY A 218 -8.16 12.76 -21.61
CA GLY A 218 -8.03 13.86 -20.65
C GLY A 218 -8.39 13.45 -19.21
N ALA A 219 -8.49 14.44 -18.32
CA ALA A 219 -8.87 14.26 -16.92
C ALA A 219 -10.17 13.43 -16.71
N VAL A 220 -11.09 13.42 -17.68
CA VAL A 220 -12.30 12.59 -17.65
C VAL A 220 -11.98 11.09 -17.61
N ALA A 221 -10.99 10.63 -18.38
CA ALA A 221 -10.53 9.25 -18.34
C ALA A 221 -9.89 8.94 -16.97
N GLN A 222 -9.14 9.89 -16.41
CA GLN A 222 -8.57 9.79 -15.07
C GLN A 222 -9.66 9.62 -14.00
N GLU A 223 -10.68 10.48 -13.99
CA GLU A 223 -11.80 10.42 -13.05
C GLU A 223 -12.59 9.13 -13.17
N ALA A 224 -12.84 8.65 -14.40
CA ALA A 224 -13.50 7.37 -14.62
C ALA A 224 -12.66 6.18 -14.09
N LEU A 225 -11.34 6.19 -14.29
CA LEU A 225 -10.42 5.20 -13.74
C LEU A 225 -10.36 5.26 -12.20
N LEU A 226 -10.36 6.44 -11.60
CA LEU A 226 -10.43 6.62 -10.15
C LEU A 226 -11.77 6.14 -9.57
N CYS A 227 -12.86 6.28 -10.30
CA CYS A 227 -14.15 5.70 -9.93
C CYS A 227 -14.13 4.16 -9.97
N VAL A 228 -13.49 3.55 -10.99
CA VAL A 228 -13.29 2.09 -11.07
C VAL A 228 -12.41 1.59 -9.91
N ASP A 229 -11.31 2.29 -9.59
CA ASP A 229 -10.49 2.00 -8.41
C ASP A 229 -11.32 2.11 -7.12
N GLY A 230 -12.12 3.17 -6.99
CA GLY A 230 -13.03 3.41 -5.87
C GLY A 230 -14.12 2.33 -5.70
N LEU A 231 -14.52 1.64 -6.77
CA LEU A 231 -15.42 0.49 -6.72
C LEU A 231 -14.73 -0.83 -6.32
N LEU A 232 -13.43 -0.97 -6.56
CA LEU A 232 -12.65 -2.20 -6.31
C LEU A 232 -11.87 -2.15 -4.99
N ARG A 233 -11.46 -0.96 -4.55
CA ARG A 233 -10.54 -0.76 -3.42
C ARG A 233 -11.21 -1.18 -2.11
N PHE A 234 -10.51 -2.08 -1.39
CA PHE A 234 -10.96 -2.73 -0.17
C PHE A 234 -12.27 -3.56 -0.29
N ASN A 235 -12.70 -3.91 -1.51
CA ASN A 235 -13.93 -4.67 -1.74
C ASN A 235 -13.65 -5.99 -2.48
N SER A 236 -13.49 -7.08 -1.73
CA SER A 236 -13.23 -8.41 -2.29
C SER A 236 -14.40 -8.95 -3.12
N SER A 237 -15.64 -8.56 -2.82
CA SER A 237 -16.82 -8.95 -3.60
C SER A 237 -16.74 -8.36 -5.01
N ASN A 238 -16.48 -7.06 -5.11
CA ASN A 238 -16.35 -6.36 -6.39
C ASN A 238 -15.11 -6.81 -7.17
N GLN A 239 -13.99 -7.09 -6.49
CA GLN A 239 -12.81 -7.66 -7.15
C GLN A 239 -13.07 -9.05 -7.73
N SER A 240 -13.84 -9.90 -7.04
CA SER A 240 -14.22 -11.22 -7.57
C SER A 240 -15.20 -11.08 -8.73
N TYR A 241 -16.26 -10.29 -8.58
CA TYR A 241 -17.22 -10.01 -9.65
C TYR A 241 -16.53 -9.44 -10.90
N PHE A 242 -15.67 -8.43 -10.75
CA PHE A 242 -14.96 -7.81 -11.86
C PHE A 242 -14.08 -8.80 -12.63
N ARG A 243 -13.41 -9.75 -11.94
CA ARG A 243 -12.63 -10.83 -12.59
C ARG A 243 -13.48 -11.79 -13.43
N GLU A 244 -14.76 -11.92 -13.13
CA GLU A 244 -15.70 -12.77 -13.87
C GLU A 244 -16.33 -12.03 -15.07
N THR A 245 -16.12 -10.71 -15.20
CA THR A 245 -16.51 -9.92 -16.38
C THR A 245 -15.48 -10.03 -17.52
N GLY A 246 -15.84 -9.55 -18.71
CA GLY A 246 -14.91 -9.39 -19.84
C GLY A 246 -14.01 -8.13 -19.77
N LEU A 247 -14.00 -7.40 -18.64
CA LEU A 247 -13.30 -6.13 -18.49
C LEU A 247 -11.82 -6.20 -18.02
N PRO A 248 -11.36 -7.16 -17.20
CA PRO A 248 -9.95 -7.20 -16.76
C PRO A 248 -8.92 -7.21 -17.91
N PRO A 249 -9.10 -7.98 -19.00
CA PRO A 249 -8.17 -7.94 -20.15
C PRO A 249 -8.11 -6.59 -20.86
N VAL A 250 -9.10 -5.71 -20.64
CA VAL A 250 -9.12 -4.35 -21.20
C VAL A 250 -8.07 -3.47 -20.54
N LEU A 251 -7.73 -3.69 -19.27
CA LEU A 251 -6.69 -2.95 -18.56
C LEU A 251 -5.31 -3.13 -19.24
N LEU A 252 -5.02 -4.34 -19.73
CA LEU A 252 -3.82 -4.62 -20.52
C LEU A 252 -3.83 -3.85 -21.84
N SER A 253 -4.94 -3.93 -22.57
CA SER A 253 -5.12 -3.22 -23.85
C SER A 253 -5.04 -1.69 -23.71
N LEU A 254 -5.48 -1.12 -22.58
CA LEU A 254 -5.34 0.31 -22.28
C LEU A 254 -3.88 0.74 -22.13
N LEU A 255 -2.98 -0.16 -21.76
CA LEU A 255 -1.54 0.07 -21.67
C LEU A 255 -0.80 -0.34 -22.95
N LEU A 256 -1.53 -0.74 -24.01
CA LEU A 256 -1.04 -1.37 -25.25
C LEU A 256 -0.44 -2.78 -25.08
N PHE A 257 -0.58 -3.40 -23.90
CA PHE A 257 -0.11 -4.76 -23.65
C PHE A 257 -1.12 -5.80 -24.19
N PRO A 258 -0.71 -6.78 -25.04
CA PRO A 258 -1.66 -7.73 -25.61
C PRO A 258 -2.24 -8.69 -24.54
N PRO A 259 -3.58 -8.80 -24.40
CA PRO A 259 -4.20 -9.64 -23.37
C PRO A 259 -4.08 -11.15 -23.62
N ASN A 260 -3.56 -11.58 -24.77
CA ASN A 260 -3.33 -12.98 -25.11
C ASN A 260 -1.85 -13.22 -25.48
N LEU A 261 -0.91 -12.48 -24.88
CA LEU A 261 0.52 -12.60 -25.17
C LEU A 261 1.06 -13.95 -24.66
N ALA A 262 1.53 -14.79 -25.58
CA ALA A 262 2.12 -16.09 -25.24
C ALA A 262 3.44 -15.92 -24.45
N PRO A 263 3.78 -16.81 -23.49
CA PRO A 263 4.94 -16.65 -22.62
C PRO A 263 6.29 -16.54 -23.35
N ASP A 264 6.41 -17.18 -24.52
CA ASP A 264 7.58 -17.23 -25.39
C ASP A 264 7.69 -16.06 -26.38
N VAL A 265 6.64 -15.24 -26.50
CA VAL A 265 6.59 -14.10 -27.42
C VAL A 265 6.90 -12.81 -26.66
N SER A 266 7.90 -12.04 -27.11
CA SER A 266 8.26 -10.74 -26.54
C SER A 266 7.10 -9.74 -26.59
N ALA A 267 7.06 -8.80 -25.64
CA ALA A 267 6.09 -7.70 -25.69
C ALA A 267 6.30 -6.82 -26.95
N PRO A 268 5.23 -6.27 -27.57
CA PRO A 268 5.36 -5.40 -28.74
C PRO A 268 6.13 -4.12 -28.45
N GLN A 269 6.81 -3.60 -29.47
CA GLN A 269 7.49 -2.29 -29.38
C GLN A 269 6.51 -1.14 -29.10
N GLU A 270 5.27 -1.21 -29.62
CA GLU A 270 4.19 -0.24 -29.35
C GLU A 270 3.80 -0.17 -27.86
N PHE A 271 3.99 -1.26 -27.11
CA PHE A 271 3.85 -1.26 -25.65
C PHE A 271 5.10 -0.70 -24.96
N ALA A 272 6.29 -1.13 -25.41
CA ALA A 272 7.55 -0.80 -24.77
C ALA A 272 7.99 0.66 -24.96
N LEU A 273 7.75 1.24 -26.13
CA LEU A 273 8.17 2.59 -26.51
C LEU A 273 6.96 3.46 -26.79
N GLN A 274 6.59 4.28 -25.81
CA GLN A 274 5.44 5.16 -25.88
C GLN A 274 5.84 6.62 -25.65
N PHE A 275 5.09 7.56 -26.22
CA PHE A 275 5.16 8.95 -25.79
C PHE A 275 4.45 9.12 -24.45
N TRP A 276 4.98 9.99 -23.59
CA TRP A 276 4.49 10.23 -22.24
C TRP A 276 4.34 11.72 -21.96
N ASP A 277 3.14 12.12 -21.59
CA ASP A 277 2.88 13.39 -20.90
C ASP A 277 2.34 13.13 -19.48
N ASP A 278 2.20 14.20 -18.69
CA ASP A 278 1.74 14.11 -17.30
C ASP A 278 0.34 13.48 -17.16
N GLN A 279 -0.57 13.75 -18.08
CA GLN A 279 -1.96 13.26 -18.01
C GLN A 279 -2.03 11.78 -18.33
N LYS A 280 -1.34 11.34 -19.40
CA LYS A 280 -1.19 9.93 -19.74
C LYS A 280 -0.50 9.16 -18.61
N LEU A 281 0.54 9.73 -18.01
CA LEU A 281 1.18 9.15 -16.83
C LEU A 281 0.17 8.96 -15.69
N MET A 282 -0.62 9.97 -15.34
CA MET A 282 -1.65 9.82 -14.29
C MET A 282 -2.68 8.74 -14.64
N ASN A 283 -3.13 8.66 -15.89
CA ASN A 283 -4.08 7.63 -16.33
C ASN A 283 -3.49 6.23 -16.25
N ALA A 284 -2.27 6.03 -16.77
CA ALA A 284 -1.58 4.74 -16.71
C ALA A 284 -1.28 4.31 -15.27
N ARG A 285 -0.95 5.23 -14.37
CA ARG A 285 -0.82 4.98 -12.92
C ARG A 285 -2.11 4.46 -12.30
N SER A 286 -3.27 4.98 -12.71
CA SER A 286 -4.58 4.47 -12.28
C SER A 286 -4.88 3.07 -12.84
N VAL A 287 -4.57 2.80 -14.11
CA VAL A 287 -4.71 1.45 -14.69
C VAL A 287 -3.80 0.44 -13.96
N VAL A 288 -2.54 0.80 -13.72
CA VAL A 288 -1.58 -0.03 -12.96
C VAL A 288 -2.03 -0.24 -11.52
N ALA A 289 -2.62 0.77 -10.85
CA ALA A 289 -3.21 0.62 -9.52
C ALA A 289 -4.36 -0.41 -9.50
N ILE A 290 -5.27 -0.34 -10.48
CA ILE A 290 -6.37 -1.31 -10.63
C ILE A 290 -5.82 -2.72 -10.86
N ILE A 291 -4.83 -2.88 -11.74
CA ILE A 291 -4.14 -4.17 -11.95
C ILE A 291 -3.56 -4.71 -10.63
N GLY A 292 -2.91 -3.87 -9.84
CA GLY A 292 -2.39 -4.22 -8.51
C GLY A 292 -3.46 -4.72 -7.55
N LEU A 293 -4.67 -4.14 -7.55
CA LEU A 293 -5.80 -4.64 -6.75
C LEU A 293 -6.23 -6.05 -7.17
N LEU A 294 -6.17 -6.39 -8.47
CA LEU A 294 -6.56 -7.71 -8.96
C LEU A 294 -5.52 -8.79 -8.63
N VAL A 295 -4.24 -8.42 -8.62
CA VAL A 295 -3.09 -9.31 -8.41
C VAL A 295 -2.77 -9.51 -6.92
N GLY A 296 -2.85 -8.47 -6.08
CA GLY A 296 -2.52 -8.52 -4.65
C GLY A 296 -3.65 -8.96 -3.71
N SER A 297 -4.83 -9.29 -4.25
CA SER A 297 -6.04 -9.58 -3.48
C SER A 297 -6.05 -11.00 -2.90
N LYS A 298 -6.63 -11.18 -1.70
CA LYS A 298 -6.54 -12.40 -0.89
C LYS A 298 -7.41 -13.55 -1.42
N GLY A 299 -6.94 -14.17 -2.49
CA GLY A 299 -7.47 -15.37 -3.13
C GLY A 299 -6.51 -15.78 -4.23
N TYR A 300 -6.47 -17.07 -4.61
CA TYR A 300 -5.64 -17.50 -5.74
C TYR A 300 -5.97 -16.66 -6.97
N GLY A 301 -4.93 -16.08 -7.60
CA GLY A 301 -5.11 -15.15 -8.71
C GLY A 301 -5.99 -15.75 -9.81
N GLY A 302 -6.87 -14.92 -10.38
CA GLY A 302 -7.67 -15.31 -11.54
C GLY A 302 -6.79 -15.69 -12.74
N PRO A 303 -7.37 -16.25 -13.81
CA PRO A 303 -6.61 -16.76 -14.97
C PRO A 303 -5.65 -15.71 -15.57
N ASP A 304 -6.01 -14.43 -15.53
CA ASP A 304 -5.20 -13.32 -16.06
C ASP A 304 -4.05 -12.89 -15.13
N SER A 305 -3.98 -13.38 -13.89
CA SER A 305 -2.99 -12.93 -12.89
C SER A 305 -1.53 -13.07 -13.35
N PRO A 306 -1.09 -14.14 -14.04
CA PRO A 306 0.25 -14.20 -14.61
C PRO A 306 0.52 -13.16 -15.71
N LEU A 307 -0.50 -12.82 -16.51
CA LEU A 307 -0.39 -11.79 -17.56
C LEU A 307 -0.31 -10.38 -16.97
N PHE A 308 -1.09 -10.11 -15.91
CA PHE A 308 -0.97 -8.88 -15.14
C PHE A 308 0.41 -8.74 -14.49
N ILE A 309 0.92 -9.79 -13.84
CA ILE A 309 2.28 -9.82 -13.26
C ILE A 309 3.32 -9.55 -14.35
N ARG A 310 3.23 -10.25 -15.50
CA ARG A 310 4.12 -10.03 -16.64
C ARG A 310 4.06 -8.59 -17.14
N CYS A 311 2.88 -8.01 -17.31
CA CYS A 311 2.71 -6.63 -17.75
C CYS A 311 3.41 -5.65 -16.79
N LEU A 312 3.23 -5.80 -15.47
CA LEU A 312 3.93 -4.96 -14.48
C LEU A 312 5.46 -5.10 -14.55
N ILE A 313 5.98 -6.31 -14.77
CA ILE A 313 7.42 -6.57 -14.96
C ILE A 313 7.93 -5.91 -16.24
N GLU A 314 7.23 -6.05 -17.37
CA GLU A 314 7.67 -5.50 -18.65
C GLU A 314 7.54 -3.97 -18.71
N ILE A 315 6.57 -3.37 -18.00
CA ILE A 315 6.56 -1.91 -17.74
C ILE A 315 7.85 -1.50 -17.03
N ALA A 316 8.18 -2.18 -15.93
CA ALA A 316 9.30 -1.80 -15.07
C ALA A 316 10.68 -1.99 -15.73
N LEU A 317 10.88 -3.10 -16.45
CA LEU A 317 12.19 -3.56 -16.89
C LEU A 317 12.43 -3.47 -18.41
N ALA A 318 11.38 -3.37 -19.22
CA ALA A 318 11.45 -3.46 -20.69
C ALA A 318 10.64 -2.38 -21.42
N SER A 319 10.44 -1.21 -20.79
CA SER A 319 9.76 -0.08 -21.42
C SER A 319 10.41 1.27 -21.11
N ASN A 320 10.07 2.29 -21.90
CA ASN A 320 10.39 3.69 -21.65
C ASN A 320 9.44 4.39 -20.68
N ALA A 321 8.60 3.64 -19.94
CA ALA A 321 7.70 4.21 -18.93
C ALA A 321 8.45 5.13 -17.95
N PRO A 322 7.86 6.26 -17.53
CA PRO A 322 8.48 7.14 -16.53
C PRO A 322 8.77 6.41 -15.22
N THR A 323 9.88 6.75 -14.57
CA THR A 323 10.37 6.12 -13.32
C THR A 323 9.26 5.88 -12.30
N ALA A 324 8.40 6.88 -12.08
CA ALA A 324 7.30 6.80 -11.12
C ALA A 324 6.30 5.66 -11.43
N LEU A 325 6.02 5.37 -12.71
CA LEU A 325 5.15 4.28 -13.13
C LEU A 325 5.83 2.91 -12.97
N LYS A 326 7.12 2.82 -13.32
CA LYS A 326 7.95 1.62 -13.11
C LYS A 326 8.05 1.25 -11.64
N THR A 327 8.32 2.24 -10.77
CA THR A 327 8.38 2.08 -9.31
C THR A 327 7.05 1.58 -8.77
N GLN A 328 5.93 2.16 -9.22
CA GLN A 328 4.59 1.70 -8.84
C GLN A 328 4.32 0.27 -9.33
N ALA A 329 4.73 -0.09 -10.54
CA ALA A 329 4.52 -1.42 -11.10
C ALA A 329 5.25 -2.51 -10.29
N LEU A 330 6.50 -2.26 -9.87
CA LEU A 330 7.26 -3.17 -9.00
C LEU A 330 6.65 -3.28 -7.60
N TYR A 331 6.25 -2.17 -6.97
CA TYR A 331 5.63 -2.19 -5.63
C TYR A 331 4.25 -2.89 -5.59
N LEU A 332 3.57 -3.03 -6.73
CA LEU A 332 2.28 -3.74 -6.81
C LEU A 332 2.42 -5.25 -7.09
N LEU A 333 3.64 -5.76 -7.26
CA LEU A 333 3.88 -7.21 -7.34
C LEU A 333 3.65 -7.89 -5.97
N PRO A 334 3.05 -9.10 -5.91
CA PRO A 334 2.76 -9.77 -4.65
C PRO A 334 4.00 -10.06 -3.80
N ALA A 335 3.87 -9.87 -2.49
CA ALA A 335 4.92 -10.25 -1.51
C ALA A 335 5.23 -11.77 -1.51
N ASN A 336 4.33 -12.60 -2.05
CA ASN A 336 4.49 -14.03 -2.28
C ASN A 336 4.60 -14.35 -3.79
N LEU A 337 5.39 -13.57 -4.53
CA LEU A 337 5.56 -13.67 -5.98
C LEU A 337 5.88 -15.11 -6.42
N ASN A 338 4.89 -15.79 -6.99
CA ASN A 338 5.02 -17.13 -7.54
C ASN A 338 5.06 -17.07 -9.08
N PHE A 339 6.05 -16.35 -9.60
CA PHE A 339 6.24 -16.10 -11.03
C PHE A 339 7.71 -16.37 -11.41
N PRO A 340 8.00 -17.08 -12.51
CA PRO A 340 9.35 -17.53 -12.83
C PRO A 340 10.17 -16.41 -13.53
N LEU A 341 10.71 -15.46 -12.74
CA LEU A 341 11.51 -14.34 -13.26
C LEU A 341 12.73 -14.79 -14.07
N SER A 342 13.31 -15.96 -13.76
CA SER A 342 14.43 -16.55 -14.50
C SER A 342 14.04 -17.19 -15.84
N GLU A 343 12.75 -17.43 -16.08
CA GLU A 343 12.25 -18.05 -17.32
C GLU A 343 11.59 -17.02 -18.26
N LEU A 344 11.07 -15.92 -17.72
CA LEU A 344 10.58 -14.80 -18.52
C LEU A 344 11.75 -14.08 -19.19
N ILE A 345 11.87 -14.23 -20.52
CA ILE A 345 12.83 -13.47 -21.32
C ILE A 345 12.20 -12.16 -21.77
N ILE A 346 12.86 -11.05 -21.48
CA ILE A 346 12.47 -9.70 -21.88
C ILE A 346 13.56 -9.08 -22.78
N THR A 347 13.25 -7.95 -23.43
CA THR A 347 14.28 -7.17 -24.13
C THR A 347 14.25 -5.73 -23.63
N PRO A 348 15.18 -5.34 -22.73
CA PRO A 348 15.25 -3.98 -22.22
C PRO A 348 15.61 -2.95 -23.28
N TYR A 349 15.33 -1.67 -22.99
CA TYR A 349 15.67 -0.54 -23.85
C TYR A 349 16.49 0.50 -23.08
N MET A 350 17.36 1.21 -23.79
CA MET A 350 18.18 2.32 -23.26
C MET A 350 17.94 3.57 -24.12
N PRO A 351 17.79 4.77 -23.55
CA PRO A 351 17.69 5.99 -24.33
C PRO A 351 19.05 6.30 -24.97
N VAL A 352 19.05 6.68 -26.25
CA VAL A 352 20.27 7.12 -26.94
C VAL A 352 20.71 8.46 -26.33
N PRO A 353 21.95 8.60 -25.83
CA PRO A 353 22.45 9.87 -25.31
C PRO A 353 22.30 11.03 -26.31
N GLU A 354 22.13 12.25 -25.80
CA GLU A 354 21.97 13.49 -26.58
C GLU A 354 20.67 13.60 -27.44
N THR A 355 19.85 12.55 -27.54
CA THR A 355 18.58 12.58 -28.31
C THR A 355 17.36 13.09 -27.53
N ASN A 356 17.54 13.51 -26.28
CA ASN A 356 16.46 13.94 -25.37
C ASN A 356 15.30 12.93 -25.22
N GLY A 357 15.56 11.63 -25.44
CA GLY A 357 14.56 10.57 -25.35
C GLY A 357 13.77 10.33 -26.65
N GLU A 358 14.15 10.94 -27.76
CA GLU A 358 13.56 10.69 -29.08
C GLU A 358 13.98 9.34 -29.67
N GLU A 359 15.20 8.86 -29.40
CA GLU A 359 15.73 7.58 -29.90
C GLU A 359 16.04 6.59 -28.75
N TRP A 360 15.83 5.31 -29.01
CA TRP A 360 15.94 4.22 -28.03
C TRP A 360 16.61 2.99 -28.63
N ASP A 361 17.63 2.49 -27.94
CA ASP A 361 18.36 1.28 -28.28
C ASP A 361 17.69 0.06 -27.68
N ARG A 362 17.65 -1.01 -28.46
CA ARG A 362 17.22 -2.32 -28.01
C ARG A 362 18.42 -3.10 -27.51
N LEU A 363 18.45 -3.43 -26.21
CA LEU A 363 19.51 -4.24 -25.63
C LEU A 363 19.34 -5.72 -25.99
N GLU A 364 20.32 -6.56 -25.64
CA GLU A 364 20.15 -8.01 -25.81
C GLU A 364 19.04 -8.58 -24.91
N ALA A 365 18.48 -9.72 -25.32
CA ALA A 365 17.44 -10.39 -24.56
C ALA A 365 18.03 -11.03 -23.30
N ALA A 366 17.45 -10.72 -22.14
CA ALA A 366 17.88 -11.17 -20.83
C ALA A 366 16.71 -11.80 -20.06
N SER A 367 16.99 -12.57 -19.01
CA SER A 367 15.92 -12.97 -18.09
C SER A 367 15.43 -11.75 -17.29
N ALA A 368 14.15 -11.75 -16.92
CA ALA A 368 13.61 -10.69 -16.07
C ALA A 368 14.27 -10.68 -14.68
N LEU A 369 14.83 -11.79 -14.22
CA LEU A 369 15.64 -11.84 -13.00
C LEU A 369 16.97 -11.08 -13.17
N ASP A 370 17.68 -11.28 -14.28
CA ASP A 370 18.95 -10.60 -14.54
C ASP A 370 18.72 -9.09 -14.68
N ALA A 371 17.72 -8.68 -15.47
CA ALA A 371 17.36 -7.27 -15.63
C ALA A 371 16.90 -6.60 -14.31
N LEU A 372 16.26 -7.35 -13.41
CA LEU A 372 15.89 -6.85 -12.08
C LEU A 372 17.12 -6.66 -11.17
N VAL A 373 18.11 -7.56 -11.26
CA VAL A 373 19.39 -7.44 -10.56
C VAL A 373 20.19 -6.26 -11.11
N GLU A 374 20.31 -6.12 -12.43
CA GLU A 374 20.97 -4.99 -13.09
C GLU A 374 20.32 -3.65 -12.68
N LEU A 375 18.99 -3.56 -12.72
CA LEU A 375 18.25 -2.38 -12.25
C LEU A 375 18.57 -2.07 -10.78
N SER A 376 18.68 -3.09 -9.93
CA SER A 376 19.01 -2.91 -8.50
C SER A 376 20.45 -2.40 -8.28
N LEU A 377 21.40 -2.89 -9.08
CA LEU A 377 22.85 -2.58 -8.97
C LEU A 377 23.22 -1.25 -9.62
N HIS A 378 22.69 -0.97 -10.81
CA HIS A 378 23.10 0.16 -11.64
C HIS A 378 22.05 1.28 -11.71
N GLY A 379 20.77 1.00 -11.45
CA GLY A 379 19.66 1.94 -11.66
C GLY A 379 19.10 1.88 -13.07
N GLU A 380 18.23 2.84 -13.43
CA GLU A 380 17.67 2.88 -14.78
C GLU A 380 18.75 3.07 -15.84
N TYR A 381 18.51 2.51 -17.03
CA TYR A 381 19.33 2.72 -18.21
C TYR A 381 20.81 2.44 -17.98
N ASN A 382 21.08 1.34 -17.26
CA ASN A 382 22.42 0.91 -16.83
C ASN A 382 23.21 2.01 -16.08
N GLY A 383 22.50 2.85 -15.32
CA GLY A 383 23.09 3.87 -14.47
C GLY A 383 23.41 5.21 -15.14
N MET A 384 22.88 5.50 -16.34
CA MET A 384 22.98 6.84 -16.95
C MET A 384 22.55 7.96 -15.98
N ASP A 385 21.47 7.74 -15.21
CA ASP A 385 20.94 8.72 -14.25
C ASP A 385 21.47 8.52 -12.81
N SER A 386 22.21 7.45 -12.53
CA SER A 386 22.77 7.17 -11.19
C SER A 386 23.66 8.28 -10.61
N PRO A 387 24.44 9.05 -11.41
CA PRO A 387 25.17 10.21 -10.91
C PRO A 387 24.29 11.24 -10.18
N SER A 388 22.99 11.37 -10.53
CA SER A 388 22.08 12.36 -9.97
C SER A 388 21.53 12.01 -8.57
N ARG A 389 21.67 10.76 -8.12
CA ARG A 389 21.10 10.21 -6.86
C ARG A 389 19.63 10.62 -6.62
N SER A 390 18.82 10.71 -7.67
CA SER A 390 17.42 11.13 -7.55
C SER A 390 16.62 10.23 -6.60
N THR A 391 15.77 10.83 -5.74
CA THR A 391 14.90 10.07 -4.83
C THR A 391 14.08 9.03 -5.60
N SER A 392 13.49 9.40 -6.74
CA SER A 392 12.70 8.50 -7.60
C SER A 392 13.52 7.34 -8.18
N GLY A 393 14.77 7.58 -8.59
CA GLY A 393 15.66 6.54 -9.09
C GLY A 393 16.06 5.56 -7.98
N LEU A 394 16.34 6.05 -6.78
CA LEU A 394 16.61 5.21 -5.61
C LEU A 394 15.37 4.43 -5.16
N GLU A 395 14.18 5.02 -5.21
CA GLU A 395 12.92 4.33 -4.93
C GLU A 395 12.66 3.18 -5.90
N LEU A 396 13.00 3.35 -7.19
CA LEU A 396 12.89 2.27 -8.18
C LEU A 396 13.87 1.13 -7.89
N ARG A 397 15.13 1.46 -7.56
CA ARG A 397 16.14 0.46 -7.17
C ARG A 397 15.71 -0.31 -5.93
N ILE A 398 15.14 0.38 -4.94
CA ILE A 398 14.58 -0.24 -3.73
C ILE A 398 13.38 -1.13 -4.06
N ALA A 399 12.48 -0.70 -4.94
CA ALA A 399 11.36 -1.53 -5.40
C ALA A 399 11.87 -2.82 -6.08
N ALA A 400 12.94 -2.73 -6.87
CA ALA A 400 13.60 -3.89 -7.47
C ALA A 400 14.21 -4.85 -6.44
N VAL A 401 14.90 -4.34 -5.41
CA VAL A 401 15.39 -5.13 -4.26
C VAL A 401 14.23 -5.82 -3.54
N GLY A 402 13.10 -5.13 -3.32
CA GLY A 402 11.92 -5.70 -2.68
C GLY A 402 11.28 -6.83 -3.49
N VAL A 403 11.23 -6.70 -4.82
CA VAL A 403 10.76 -7.77 -5.73
C VAL A 403 11.73 -8.96 -5.71
N PHE A 404 13.05 -8.71 -5.70
CA PHE A 404 14.05 -9.76 -5.54
C PHE A 404 13.92 -10.48 -4.20
N GLU A 405 13.80 -9.76 -3.08
CA GLU A 405 13.55 -10.34 -1.75
C GLU A 405 12.32 -11.26 -1.76
N ASN A 406 11.22 -10.79 -2.36
CA ASN A 406 9.97 -11.55 -2.45
C ASN A 406 10.11 -12.81 -3.33
N PHE A 407 10.85 -12.74 -4.43
CA PHE A 407 11.15 -13.88 -5.29
C PHE A 407 12.04 -14.92 -4.58
N VAL A 408 13.12 -14.50 -3.91
CA VAL A 408 14.06 -15.40 -3.24
C VAL A 408 13.57 -15.91 -1.87
N ARG A 409 12.32 -15.68 -1.47
CA ARG A 409 11.76 -16.21 -0.20
C ARG A 409 11.84 -17.74 -0.09
N LYS A 410 11.85 -18.46 -1.23
CA LYS A 410 12.00 -19.92 -1.28
C LYS A 410 13.47 -20.32 -1.19
N GLU A 411 13.82 -21.20 -0.26
CA GLU A 411 15.22 -21.61 -0.02
C GLU A 411 15.85 -22.29 -1.25
N GLU A 412 15.06 -22.99 -2.07
CA GLU A 412 15.52 -23.62 -3.30
C GLU A 412 16.01 -22.58 -4.33
N ILE A 413 15.35 -21.42 -4.41
CA ILE A 413 15.74 -20.31 -5.29
C ILE A 413 17.04 -19.68 -4.79
N LYS A 414 17.15 -19.41 -3.47
CA LYS A 414 18.40 -18.92 -2.85
C LYS A 414 19.57 -19.84 -3.16
N TYR A 415 19.36 -21.15 -2.96
CA TYR A 415 20.38 -22.16 -3.18
C TYR A 415 20.78 -22.27 -4.65
N ALA A 416 19.83 -22.18 -5.60
CA ALA A 416 20.12 -22.20 -7.03
C ALA A 416 20.98 -21.00 -7.45
N ILE A 417 20.64 -19.79 -6.99
CA ILE A 417 21.40 -18.56 -7.31
C ILE A 417 22.83 -18.64 -6.74
N ILE A 418 22.99 -19.04 -5.48
CA ILE A 418 24.33 -19.20 -4.87
C ILE A 418 25.10 -20.34 -5.55
N SER A 419 24.45 -21.44 -5.94
CA SER A 419 25.09 -22.55 -6.64
C SER A 419 25.59 -22.17 -8.04
N ALA A 420 25.01 -21.15 -8.69
CA ALA A 420 25.53 -20.61 -9.94
C ALA A 420 26.81 -19.77 -9.74
N MET A 421 27.07 -19.28 -8.52
CA MET A 421 28.27 -18.52 -8.15
C MET A 421 29.44 -19.41 -7.67
N VAL A 422 29.24 -20.72 -7.53
CA VAL A 422 30.26 -21.66 -7.03
C VAL A 422 30.79 -22.52 -8.17
N ALA A 423 32.12 -22.59 -8.29
CA ALA A 423 32.79 -23.48 -9.23
C ALA A 423 32.48 -24.96 -8.90
N SER A 424 32.02 -25.72 -9.90
CA SER A 424 31.91 -27.18 -9.77
C SER A 424 33.30 -27.81 -9.63
N GLU A 425 33.42 -28.87 -8.83
CA GLU A 425 34.69 -29.55 -8.58
C GLU A 425 35.36 -29.98 -9.90
N GLY A 426 36.57 -29.45 -10.16
CA GLY A 426 37.35 -29.73 -11.38
C GLY A 426 37.11 -28.77 -12.55
N ASN A 427 36.17 -27.83 -12.46
CA ASN A 427 36.08 -26.72 -13.41
C ASN A 427 37.03 -25.59 -13.00
N ASP A 428 37.67 -25.02 -14.01
CA ASP A 428 38.52 -23.83 -13.92
C ASP A 428 37.67 -22.60 -13.52
N PRO A 429 37.98 -21.91 -12.40
CA PRO A 429 37.22 -20.76 -11.93
C PRO A 429 37.11 -19.64 -12.98
N SER A 430 38.10 -19.49 -13.86
CA SER A 430 38.11 -18.49 -14.94
C SER A 430 37.04 -18.72 -16.02
N LYS A 431 36.40 -19.89 -16.04
CA LYS A 431 35.42 -20.29 -17.08
C LYS A 431 33.95 -20.16 -16.65
N LEU A 432 33.69 -19.67 -15.45
CA LEU A 432 32.34 -19.29 -15.03
C LEU A 432 31.99 -17.92 -15.62
N PRO A 433 30.77 -17.72 -16.15
CA PRO A 433 30.30 -16.39 -16.48
C PRO A 433 30.18 -15.57 -15.18
N PRO A 434 30.81 -14.38 -15.08
CA PRO A 434 30.68 -13.54 -13.89
C PRO A 434 29.22 -13.07 -13.77
N THR A 435 28.53 -13.44 -12.70
CA THR A 435 27.22 -12.85 -12.40
C THR A 435 27.43 -11.40 -11.97
N PRO A 436 26.61 -10.42 -12.42
CA PRO A 436 26.74 -9.00 -12.07
C PRO A 436 26.80 -8.77 -10.55
N LEU A 437 25.99 -9.53 -9.79
CA LEU A 437 25.97 -9.51 -8.33
C LEU A 437 27.31 -9.94 -7.70
N LEU A 438 27.91 -11.04 -8.16
CA LEU A 438 29.23 -11.47 -7.66
C LEU A 438 30.35 -10.50 -8.07
N GLN A 439 30.29 -9.96 -9.29
CA GLN A 439 31.23 -8.95 -9.76
C GLN A 439 31.18 -7.73 -8.85
N ALA A 440 30.00 -7.13 -8.64
CA ALA A 440 29.81 -5.97 -7.77
C ALA A 440 30.29 -6.21 -6.33
N LEU A 441 30.02 -7.37 -5.73
CA LEU A 441 30.52 -7.73 -4.39
C LEU A 441 32.06 -7.83 -4.31
N SER A 442 32.72 -8.08 -5.43
CA SER A 442 34.17 -8.36 -5.50
C SER A 442 34.98 -7.15 -5.98
N MET A 443 34.35 -6.06 -6.41
CA MET A 443 35.05 -4.84 -6.81
C MET A 443 35.76 -4.19 -5.61
N SER A 444 37.04 -3.86 -5.79
CA SER A 444 37.77 -3.07 -4.79
C SER A 444 37.36 -1.59 -4.87
N PRO A 445 37.02 -0.93 -3.75
CA PRO A 445 36.56 0.46 -3.77
C PRO A 445 37.67 1.48 -4.06
N GLU A 446 38.95 1.09 -4.07
CA GLU A 446 40.08 1.97 -4.43
C GLU A 446 40.61 1.76 -5.86
N ALA A 447 39.92 0.98 -6.70
CA ALA A 447 40.44 0.55 -8.01
C ALA A 447 40.73 1.69 -9.01
N SER A 448 40.20 2.91 -8.81
CA SER A 448 40.33 4.02 -9.78
C SER A 448 40.20 5.43 -9.17
N GLY A 449 41.11 5.82 -8.27
CA GLY A 449 41.27 7.22 -7.87
C GLY A 449 40.30 7.68 -6.77
N PRO A 450 39.64 8.87 -6.86
CA PRO A 450 38.68 9.32 -5.86
C PRO A 450 37.46 8.41 -5.82
N LEU A 451 36.82 8.27 -4.66
CA LEU A 451 35.69 7.36 -4.48
C LEU A 451 34.50 7.71 -5.40
N ASP A 452 34.12 6.77 -6.26
CA ASP A 452 32.93 6.87 -7.10
C ASP A 452 31.66 6.45 -6.31
N HIS A 453 30.70 7.37 -6.19
CA HIS A 453 29.44 7.12 -5.49
C HIS A 453 28.49 6.18 -6.26
N VAL A 454 28.68 6.02 -7.58
CA VAL A 454 27.95 5.03 -8.38
C VAL A 454 28.44 3.62 -8.04
N LEU A 455 29.76 3.41 -7.98
CA LEU A 455 30.37 2.17 -7.47
C LEU A 455 29.95 1.87 -6.03
N VAL A 456 29.99 2.86 -5.11
CA VAL A 456 29.51 2.70 -3.72
C VAL A 456 28.06 2.22 -3.70
N SER A 457 27.20 2.82 -4.52
CA SER A 457 25.79 2.44 -4.62
C SER A 457 25.62 1.02 -5.17
N SER A 458 26.40 0.62 -6.19
CA SER A 458 26.37 -0.75 -6.71
C SER A 458 26.78 -1.79 -5.66
N ILE A 459 27.91 -1.58 -4.97
CA ILE A 459 28.38 -2.48 -3.90
C ILE A 459 27.38 -2.53 -2.73
N HIS A 460 26.79 -1.40 -2.35
CA HIS A 460 25.79 -1.34 -1.27
C HIS A 460 24.53 -2.14 -1.64
N PHE A 461 23.97 -1.95 -2.84
CA PHE A 461 22.81 -2.71 -3.29
C PHE A 461 23.13 -4.19 -3.52
N ALA A 462 24.33 -4.52 -4.00
CA ALA A 462 24.83 -5.90 -4.07
C ALA A 462 24.85 -6.57 -2.68
N SER A 463 25.29 -5.83 -1.66
CA SER A 463 25.32 -6.30 -0.27
C SER A 463 23.91 -6.58 0.28
N LEU A 464 22.90 -5.77 -0.09
CA LEU A 464 21.50 -6.03 0.23
C LEU A 464 20.98 -7.31 -0.46
N LEU A 465 21.11 -7.40 -1.79
CA LEU A 465 20.68 -8.57 -2.57
C LEU A 465 21.28 -9.87 -2.04
N PHE A 466 22.60 -9.88 -1.77
CA PHE A 466 23.30 -11.05 -1.25
C PHE A 466 22.86 -11.36 0.20
N SER A 467 22.57 -10.35 1.02
CA SER A 467 21.98 -10.57 2.36
C SER A 467 20.65 -11.33 2.29
N HIS A 468 19.76 -11.00 1.34
CA HIS A 468 18.50 -11.73 1.17
C HIS A 468 18.72 -13.20 0.76
N LEU A 469 19.79 -13.53 0.02
CA LEU A 469 20.17 -14.91 -0.32
C LEU A 469 20.69 -15.72 0.89
N LEU A 470 21.30 -15.05 1.89
CA LEU A 470 21.85 -15.73 3.08
C LEU A 470 20.89 -15.79 4.26
N ARG A 471 19.96 -14.82 4.38
CA ARG A 471 19.08 -14.68 5.55
C ARG A 471 18.22 -15.93 5.76
N SER A 472 18.24 -16.43 7.00
CA SER A 472 17.47 -17.61 7.46
C SER A 472 17.71 -18.92 6.69
N SER A 473 18.86 -19.08 5.99
CA SER A 473 19.23 -20.34 5.35
C SER A 473 20.68 -20.76 5.69
N PRO A 474 20.86 -21.68 6.66
CA PRO A 474 22.18 -22.24 6.99
C PRO A 474 22.82 -22.97 5.80
N ARG A 475 22.00 -23.59 4.93
CA ARG A 475 22.45 -24.28 3.71
C ARG A 475 23.07 -23.30 2.71
N CYS A 476 22.42 -22.15 2.49
CA CYS A 476 22.92 -21.10 1.61
C CYS A 476 24.21 -20.48 2.14
N LYS A 477 24.30 -20.19 3.45
CA LYS A 477 25.53 -19.70 4.09
C LYS A 477 26.71 -20.67 3.97
N THR A 478 26.46 -21.96 4.19
CA THR A 478 27.46 -23.02 4.03
C THR A 478 28.01 -23.06 2.61
N LEU A 479 27.15 -22.95 1.60
CA LEU A 479 27.56 -22.94 0.20
C LEU A 479 28.24 -21.61 -0.20
N ALA A 480 27.76 -20.47 0.29
CA ALA A 480 28.35 -19.17 -0.03
C ALA A 480 29.82 -19.03 0.41
N ARG A 481 30.23 -19.76 1.47
CA ARG A 481 31.63 -19.82 1.93
C ARG A 481 32.58 -20.47 0.91
N SER A 482 32.08 -21.27 -0.03
CA SER A 482 32.89 -21.84 -1.10
C SER A 482 32.97 -20.96 -2.36
N ILE A 483 32.33 -19.79 -2.38
CA ILE A 483 32.49 -18.82 -3.48
C ILE A 483 33.91 -18.26 -3.44
N ARG A 484 34.59 -18.34 -4.59
CA ARG A 484 35.91 -17.75 -4.84
C ARG A 484 35.80 -16.85 -6.07
N PRO A 485 35.76 -15.51 -5.91
CA PRO A 485 35.69 -14.59 -7.04
C PRO A 485 36.89 -14.69 -7.98
N GLN A 486 36.72 -14.29 -9.24
CA GLN A 486 37.84 -14.08 -10.15
C GLN A 486 38.49 -12.71 -9.87
N THR A 487 39.81 -12.66 -9.81
CA THR A 487 40.60 -11.44 -9.73
C THR A 487 40.82 -10.84 -11.12
N SER A 488 39.87 -10.05 -11.63
CA SER A 488 40.03 -9.38 -12.93
C SER A 488 41.04 -8.22 -12.82
N THR A 489 42.26 -8.42 -13.30
CA THR A 489 43.32 -7.40 -13.36
C THR A 489 43.24 -6.47 -14.57
N GLN A 490 42.21 -6.60 -15.42
CA GLN A 490 42.01 -5.72 -16.57
C GLN A 490 41.08 -4.54 -16.22
N PRO A 491 41.39 -3.30 -16.64
CA PRO A 491 40.46 -2.19 -16.54
C PRO A 491 39.23 -2.46 -17.42
N PRO A 492 38.05 -1.88 -17.09
CA PRO A 492 36.90 -1.99 -17.96
C PRO A 492 37.25 -1.40 -19.32
N THR A 493 37.20 -2.23 -20.37
CA THR A 493 37.26 -1.74 -21.74
C THR A 493 36.05 -0.84 -21.98
N ASP A 494 36.29 0.36 -22.52
CA ASP A 494 35.23 1.30 -22.92
C ASP A 494 34.06 0.59 -23.61
N GLY A 495 32.84 1.01 -23.26
CA GLY A 495 31.58 0.32 -23.57
C GLY A 495 31.56 -0.37 -24.94
N GLY A 496 31.60 -1.71 -24.91
CA GLY A 496 31.64 -2.53 -26.11
C GLY A 496 30.38 -2.36 -26.95
N ASN A 497 30.55 -1.86 -28.18
CA ASN A 497 29.48 -1.60 -29.16
C ASN A 497 28.39 -2.69 -29.18
N PHE A 498 27.24 -2.39 -28.57
CA PHE A 498 26.07 -3.27 -28.44
C PHE A 498 24.84 -2.76 -29.22
N PHE A 499 25.08 -1.88 -30.19
CA PHE A 499 24.03 -1.25 -30.99
C PHE A 499 23.48 -2.21 -32.06
N VAL A 500 22.29 -2.73 -31.82
CA VAL A 500 21.40 -3.26 -32.88
C VAL A 500 20.31 -2.22 -33.11
N PRO A 501 20.28 -1.52 -34.26
CA PRO A 501 19.18 -0.62 -34.60
C PRO A 501 17.84 -1.37 -34.53
N ALA A 502 16.77 -0.72 -34.07
CA ALA A 502 15.48 -1.37 -33.79
C ALA A 502 14.91 -2.21 -34.95
N ASP A 503 15.28 -1.88 -36.20
CA ASP A 503 14.85 -2.55 -37.45
C ASP A 503 15.94 -3.43 -38.13
N GLY A 504 17.04 -3.76 -37.44
CA GLY A 504 18.22 -4.44 -38.03
C GLY A 504 18.37 -5.94 -37.70
N PRO A 505 18.94 -6.78 -38.60
CA PRO A 505 19.33 -8.16 -38.28
C PRO A 505 20.62 -8.20 -37.44
N ALA A 506 20.73 -9.21 -36.57
CA ALA A 506 21.81 -9.33 -35.58
C ALA A 506 23.24 -9.41 -36.19
N PRO A 507 24.26 -8.79 -35.55
CA PRO A 507 25.65 -8.84 -35.99
C PRO A 507 26.33 -10.19 -35.70
N VAL A 508 27.45 -10.44 -36.38
CA VAL A 508 28.20 -11.71 -36.32
C VAL A 508 29.19 -11.70 -35.14
N PRO A 509 29.39 -12.81 -34.38
CA PRO A 509 30.24 -12.81 -33.20
C PRO A 509 31.69 -12.39 -33.47
N ALA A 510 32.24 -11.53 -32.61
CA ALA A 510 33.63 -11.12 -32.64
C ALA A 510 34.57 -12.25 -32.16
N VAL A 511 35.80 -12.25 -32.66
CA VAL A 511 36.81 -13.28 -32.36
C VAL A 511 37.42 -13.04 -30.97
N VAL A 512 37.33 -14.06 -30.11
CA VAL A 512 37.93 -14.07 -28.76
C VAL A 512 39.47 -14.13 -28.86
N PRO A 513 40.22 -13.21 -28.22
CA PRO A 513 41.68 -13.33 -28.10
C PRO A 513 42.08 -14.46 -27.14
N GLU A 514 43.21 -15.12 -27.39
CA GLU A 514 43.72 -16.18 -26.51
C GLU A 514 44.14 -15.63 -25.13
N PRO A 515 43.95 -16.40 -24.03
CA PRO A 515 44.25 -15.93 -22.68
C PRO A 515 45.76 -15.85 -22.44
N VAL A 516 46.18 -14.79 -21.75
CA VAL A 516 47.54 -14.63 -21.23
C VAL A 516 47.67 -15.45 -19.95
N THR A 517 48.74 -16.22 -19.82
CA THR A 517 49.05 -16.99 -18.61
C THR A 517 49.87 -16.12 -17.65
N ASP A 518 49.25 -15.60 -16.60
CA ASP A 518 49.96 -15.00 -15.46
C ASP A 518 50.16 -16.07 -14.37
N ASP A 519 51.42 -16.25 -13.96
CA ASP A 519 51.91 -17.27 -13.01
C ASP A 519 51.85 -16.75 -11.55
N ASP A 520 50.64 -16.64 -10.96
CA ASP A 520 50.49 -16.41 -9.51
C ASP A 520 50.01 -17.69 -8.80
N ASP A 521 50.91 -18.32 -8.03
CA ASP A 521 50.76 -19.60 -7.32
C ASP A 521 49.88 -19.53 -6.03
N ASP A 522 49.15 -18.43 -5.81
CA ASP A 522 48.33 -18.22 -4.61
C ASP A 522 46.92 -18.83 -4.74
N ASP A 523 46.48 -19.55 -3.70
CA ASP A 523 45.14 -20.13 -3.62
C ASP A 523 44.06 -19.03 -3.74
N PRO A 524 43.09 -19.13 -4.67
CA PRO A 524 42.16 -18.03 -4.95
C PRO A 524 41.32 -17.66 -3.71
N GLN A 525 41.27 -16.37 -3.39
CA GLN A 525 40.58 -15.86 -2.20
C GLN A 525 39.10 -16.26 -2.16
N THR A 526 38.59 -16.53 -0.95
CA THR A 526 37.15 -16.69 -0.71
C THR A 526 36.44 -15.33 -0.69
N LEU A 527 35.15 -15.30 -0.99
CA LEU A 527 34.36 -14.06 -0.93
C LEU A 527 34.38 -13.41 0.46
N ILE A 528 34.49 -14.20 1.55
CA ILE A 528 34.64 -13.66 2.91
C ILE A 528 35.97 -12.89 3.06
N GLN A 529 37.07 -13.39 2.51
CA GLN A 529 38.37 -12.70 2.54
C GLN A 529 38.30 -11.39 1.74
N VAL A 530 37.76 -11.42 0.52
CA VAL A 530 37.58 -10.23 -0.33
C VAL A 530 36.76 -9.15 0.38
N LEU A 531 35.63 -9.52 1.01
CA LEU A 531 34.80 -8.59 1.77
C LEU A 531 35.50 -8.06 3.04
N SER A 532 36.30 -8.89 3.72
CA SER A 532 37.12 -8.47 4.87
C SER A 532 38.18 -7.45 4.45
N GLU A 533 38.90 -7.70 3.36
CA GLU A 533 39.95 -6.82 2.84
C GLU A 533 39.34 -5.49 2.35
N ASN A 534 38.25 -5.54 1.58
CA ASN A 534 37.53 -4.34 1.14
C ASN A 534 36.95 -3.51 2.31
N LEU A 535 36.45 -4.15 3.37
CA LEU A 535 36.02 -3.46 4.59
C LEU A 535 37.22 -2.80 5.32
N SER A 536 38.35 -3.50 5.42
CA SER A 536 39.57 -2.94 6.02
C SER A 536 40.11 -1.76 5.23
N LEU A 537 40.08 -1.82 3.89
CA LEU A 537 40.43 -0.72 3.01
C LEU A 537 39.47 0.46 3.22
N ALA A 538 38.15 0.23 3.23
CA ALA A 538 37.17 1.29 3.46
C ALA A 538 37.37 2.03 4.79
N PHE A 539 37.71 1.32 5.88
CA PHE A 539 38.09 1.95 7.15
C PHE A 539 39.38 2.78 7.05
N LEU A 540 40.40 2.27 6.36
CA LEU A 540 41.67 2.95 6.17
C LEU A 540 41.51 4.23 5.33
N SER A 541 40.77 4.16 4.22
CA SER A 541 40.54 5.28 3.31
C SER A 541 39.66 6.35 3.94
N ARG A 542 38.64 5.94 4.70
CA ARG A 542 37.85 6.84 5.55
C ARG A 542 38.69 7.61 6.57
N SER A 543 39.74 6.99 7.13
CA SER A 543 40.54 7.59 8.21
C SER A 543 41.62 8.58 7.74
N ARG A 544 41.79 8.76 6.42
CA ARG A 544 42.73 9.74 5.84
C ARG A 544 42.32 11.17 6.22
N SER A 545 43.30 12.02 6.53
CA SER A 545 43.08 13.41 6.99
C SER A 545 42.50 14.35 5.94
N ASP A 546 42.59 13.97 4.66
CA ASP A 546 42.35 14.85 3.51
C ASP A 546 40.99 14.54 2.84
N THR A 547 40.26 13.56 3.36
CA THR A 547 38.93 13.12 2.90
C THR A 547 37.87 14.17 3.20
N SER A 548 37.04 14.52 2.20
CA SER A 548 35.96 15.50 2.39
C SER A 548 34.77 14.95 3.19
N ASP A 549 33.94 15.80 3.79
CA ASP A 549 32.72 15.35 4.51
C ASP A 549 31.77 14.53 3.61
N LEU A 550 31.67 14.90 2.33
CA LEU A 550 30.87 14.18 1.33
C LEU A 550 31.46 12.78 1.07
N GLU A 551 32.77 12.70 0.88
CA GLU A 551 33.48 11.46 0.62
C GLU A 551 33.47 10.54 1.87
N SER A 552 33.66 11.09 3.07
CA SER A 552 33.52 10.33 4.32
C SER A 552 32.10 9.76 4.47
N ARG A 553 31.06 10.48 4.01
CA ARG A 553 29.68 9.98 4.05
C ARG A 553 29.47 8.80 3.11
N GLU A 554 30.04 8.83 1.90
CA GLU A 554 29.98 7.70 0.97
C GLU A 554 30.83 6.51 1.44
N TRP A 555 32.01 6.74 2.05
CA TRP A 555 32.75 5.69 2.76
C TRP A 555 31.92 5.07 3.90
N ASP A 556 31.23 5.88 4.70
CA ASP A 556 30.34 5.40 5.76
C ASP A 556 29.18 4.56 5.19
N ARG A 557 28.57 4.95 4.06
CA ARG A 557 27.52 4.15 3.37
C ARG A 557 28.05 2.82 2.84
N LEU A 558 29.28 2.78 2.33
CA LEU A 558 29.93 1.56 1.88
C LEU A 558 30.21 0.61 3.06
N ILE A 559 30.79 1.14 4.15
CA ILE A 559 31.06 0.39 5.39
C ILE A 559 29.77 -0.19 5.96
N VAL A 560 28.66 0.56 5.94
CA VAL A 560 27.34 0.06 6.35
C VAL A 560 26.88 -1.12 5.48
N GLY A 561 27.08 -1.07 4.15
CA GLY A 561 26.77 -2.20 3.26
C GLY A 561 27.51 -3.48 3.67
N TYR A 562 28.82 -3.40 3.90
CA TYR A 562 29.62 -4.54 4.38
C TYR A 562 29.21 -5.01 5.78
N LEU A 563 29.04 -4.12 6.75
CA LEU A 563 28.71 -4.49 8.14
C LEU A 563 27.31 -5.12 8.26
N THR A 564 26.33 -4.65 7.47
CA THR A 564 24.97 -5.21 7.45
C THR A 564 24.95 -6.61 6.81
N LEU A 565 25.69 -6.82 5.71
CA LEU A 565 25.87 -8.14 5.10
C LEU A 565 26.60 -9.11 6.04
N LEU A 566 27.77 -8.72 6.57
CA LEU A 566 28.56 -9.59 7.44
C LEU A 566 27.80 -9.95 8.72
N SER A 567 27.07 -9.02 9.33
CA SER A 567 26.21 -9.32 10.50
C SER A 567 25.17 -10.39 10.19
N GLN A 568 24.53 -10.33 9.03
CA GLN A 568 23.53 -11.32 8.60
C GLN A 568 24.15 -12.65 8.17
N TRP A 569 25.36 -12.65 7.59
CA TRP A 569 26.09 -13.87 7.24
C TRP A 569 26.55 -14.61 8.50
N MET A 570 27.25 -13.93 9.41
CA MET A 570 27.83 -14.51 10.64
C MET A 570 26.78 -14.99 11.66
N TRP A 571 25.54 -14.49 11.58
CA TRP A 571 24.45 -14.90 12.46
C TRP A 571 24.18 -16.41 12.41
N GLU A 572 24.31 -17.11 13.54
CA GLU A 572 24.08 -18.57 13.62
C GLU A 572 24.95 -19.44 12.69
N ASP A 573 26.06 -18.90 12.16
CA ASP A 573 27.04 -19.67 11.37
C ASP A 573 28.45 -19.60 12.01
N PRO A 574 28.76 -20.51 12.97
CA PRO A 574 30.06 -20.57 13.63
C PRO A 574 31.26 -20.75 12.69
N ALA A 575 31.04 -21.33 11.52
CA ALA A 575 32.09 -21.67 10.58
C ALA A 575 32.40 -20.47 9.66
N ALA A 576 31.39 -19.69 9.25
CA ALA A 576 31.60 -18.36 8.68
C ALA A 576 32.30 -17.43 9.68
N VAL A 577 31.89 -17.44 10.96
CA VAL A 577 32.54 -16.65 12.04
C VAL A 577 34.02 -16.96 12.13
N ARG A 578 34.39 -18.25 12.14
CA ARG A 578 35.80 -18.69 12.16
C ARG A 578 36.56 -18.18 10.93
N ASP A 579 35.98 -18.32 9.73
CA ASP A 579 36.65 -17.91 8.48
C ASP A 579 36.86 -16.38 8.41
N PHE A 580 35.89 -15.58 8.88
CA PHE A 580 36.02 -14.12 9.00
C PHE A 580 37.07 -13.71 10.06
N LEU A 581 37.11 -14.39 11.22
CA LEU A 581 38.11 -14.13 12.25
C LEU A 581 39.53 -14.46 11.76
N ASN A 582 39.71 -15.57 11.05
CA ASN A 582 40.98 -15.95 10.42
C ASN A 582 41.41 -14.95 9.33
N SER A 583 40.45 -14.27 8.69
CA SER A 583 40.68 -13.19 7.70
C SER A 583 40.99 -11.83 8.36
N GLY A 584 41.45 -11.82 9.62
CA GLY A 584 41.80 -10.59 10.36
C GLY A 584 40.60 -9.81 10.93
N GLY A 585 39.37 -10.32 10.80
CA GLY A 585 38.13 -9.62 11.13
C GLY A 585 38.04 -9.02 12.54
N LEU A 586 38.72 -9.61 13.54
CA LEU A 586 38.79 -9.05 14.89
C LEU A 586 39.58 -7.73 14.95
N GLY A 587 40.67 -7.61 14.18
CA GLY A 587 41.46 -6.38 14.12
C GLY A 587 40.68 -5.24 13.48
N ILE A 588 40.03 -5.53 12.35
CA ILE A 588 39.21 -4.61 11.56
C ILE A 588 38.14 -3.90 12.42
N LEU A 589 37.50 -4.63 13.36
CA LEU A 589 36.43 -4.06 14.19
C LEU A 589 36.94 -3.32 15.43
N VAL A 590 38.09 -3.71 16.01
CA VAL A 590 38.54 -3.18 17.30
C VAL A 590 38.99 -1.72 17.19
N GLU A 591 39.61 -1.30 16.08
CA GLU A 591 40.06 0.08 15.90
C GLU A 591 38.88 1.07 15.78
N PRO A 592 37.90 0.90 14.87
CA PRO A 592 36.68 1.74 14.81
C PRO A 592 35.89 1.79 16.12
N ILE A 593 35.90 0.71 16.91
CA ILE A 593 35.25 0.69 18.24
C ILE A 593 36.06 1.52 19.27
N ASN A 594 37.38 1.65 19.14
CA ASN A 594 38.14 2.52 20.05
C ASN A 594 37.97 4.02 19.74
N HIS A 595 37.69 4.38 18.49
CA HIS A 595 37.44 5.78 18.11
C HIS A 595 36.10 6.29 18.68
N VAL A 596 36.19 7.19 19.66
CA VAL A 596 35.02 7.86 20.25
C VAL A 596 34.72 9.14 19.46
N SER A 597 33.75 9.07 18.57
CA SER A 597 33.12 10.25 17.99
C SER A 597 31.97 10.72 18.90
N GLU A 598 31.89 12.03 19.13
CA GLU A 598 30.79 12.64 19.91
C GLU A 598 29.53 12.88 19.07
N THR A 599 29.67 12.94 17.74
CA THR A 599 28.62 13.38 16.79
C THR A 599 28.04 12.27 15.92
N ASP A 600 28.85 11.29 15.51
CA ASP A 600 28.39 10.13 14.72
C ASP A 600 28.89 8.82 15.33
N PHE A 601 27.95 7.97 15.74
CA PHE A 601 28.22 6.67 16.36
C PHE A 601 27.83 5.47 15.48
N LEU A 602 27.19 5.68 14.32
CA LEU A 602 26.56 4.64 13.49
C LEU A 602 27.49 3.45 13.22
N ILE A 603 28.65 3.75 12.63
CA ILE A 603 29.66 2.76 12.27
C ILE A 603 30.19 2.02 13.51
N SER A 604 30.48 2.77 14.58
CA SER A 604 30.98 2.17 15.83
C SER A 604 29.94 1.21 16.43
N SER A 605 28.66 1.55 16.39
CA SER A 605 27.57 0.72 16.93
C SER A 605 27.32 -0.53 16.09
N LEU A 606 27.44 -0.45 14.77
CA LEU A 606 27.40 -1.61 13.87
C LEU A 606 28.60 -2.54 14.09
N CYS A 607 29.81 -1.98 14.28
CA CYS A 607 30.99 -2.78 14.63
C CYS A 607 30.82 -3.50 15.98
N VAL A 608 30.24 -2.83 16.98
CA VAL A 608 29.91 -3.48 18.28
C VAL A 608 28.89 -4.61 18.09
N PHE A 609 27.86 -4.40 17.27
CA PHE A 609 26.85 -5.43 16.98
C PHE A 609 27.48 -6.66 16.31
N LEU A 610 28.28 -6.46 15.26
CA LEU A 610 29.02 -7.54 14.59
C LEU A 610 30.01 -8.23 15.55
N LEU A 611 30.77 -7.50 16.35
CA LEU A 611 31.67 -8.07 17.36
C LEU A 611 30.92 -8.95 18.37
N GLY A 612 29.70 -8.55 18.77
CA GLY A 612 28.85 -9.35 19.64
C GLY A 612 28.33 -10.63 18.96
N ILE A 613 27.98 -10.58 17.67
CA ILE A 613 27.64 -11.76 16.87
C ILE A 613 28.83 -12.71 16.78
N LEU A 614 30.03 -12.20 16.47
CA LEU A 614 31.26 -13.00 16.43
C LEU A 614 31.54 -13.65 17.79
N TYR A 615 31.34 -12.95 18.90
CA TYR A 615 31.55 -13.53 20.24
C TYR A 615 30.49 -14.58 20.64
N GLU A 616 29.23 -14.41 20.24
CA GLU A 616 28.13 -15.33 20.52
C GLU A 616 28.23 -16.65 19.72
N TYR A 617 28.62 -16.54 18.44
CA TYR A 617 28.63 -17.67 17.51
C TYR A 617 30.02 -18.26 17.25
N ASN A 618 31.12 -17.71 17.80
CA ASN A 618 32.43 -18.37 17.80
C ASN A 618 32.42 -19.62 18.70
N ARG A 619 32.04 -20.75 18.10
CA ARG A 619 31.84 -22.06 18.75
C ARG A 619 32.75 -23.16 18.17
N GLU A 620 33.53 -22.84 17.13
CA GLU A 620 34.48 -23.77 16.53
C GLU A 620 35.90 -23.61 17.11
N PRO A 621 36.74 -24.66 17.08
CA PRO A 621 38.15 -24.53 17.42
C PRO A 621 38.89 -23.70 16.36
N GLY A 622 39.73 -22.77 16.83
CA GLY A 622 40.55 -21.90 15.98
C GLY A 622 41.56 -21.12 16.82
N GLU A 623 42.39 -20.29 16.18
CA GLU A 623 43.36 -19.45 16.88
C GLU A 623 42.68 -18.35 17.71
N ILE A 624 41.61 -17.77 17.15
CA ILE A 624 40.79 -16.76 17.81
C ILE A 624 39.54 -17.43 18.39
N THR A 625 39.48 -17.54 19.72
CA THR A 625 38.36 -18.13 20.48
C THR A 625 37.66 -17.09 21.37
N ARG A 626 36.50 -17.42 21.95
CA ARG A 626 35.84 -16.58 22.97
C ARG A 626 36.76 -16.20 24.13
N ALA A 627 37.65 -17.10 24.56
CA ALA A 627 38.64 -16.83 25.59
C ALA A 627 39.68 -15.76 25.18
N THR A 628 39.96 -15.60 23.89
CA THR A 628 40.83 -14.53 23.35
C THR A 628 40.10 -13.20 23.15
N ILE A 629 38.79 -13.24 22.81
CA ILE A 629 37.97 -12.05 22.57
C ILE A 629 37.53 -11.39 23.89
N SER A 630 37.19 -12.16 24.93
CA SER A 630 36.67 -11.63 26.19
C SER A 630 37.58 -10.61 26.91
N PRO A 631 38.92 -10.80 26.99
CA PRO A 631 39.83 -9.75 27.49
C PRO A 631 39.73 -8.42 26.72
N ILE A 632 39.42 -8.47 25.42
CA ILE A 632 39.24 -7.28 24.58
C ILE A 632 37.90 -6.60 24.92
N LEU A 633 36.81 -7.38 25.07
CA LEU A 633 35.50 -6.85 25.51
C LEU A 633 35.61 -6.18 26.90
N ASN A 634 36.31 -6.82 27.83
CA ASN A 634 36.55 -6.26 29.17
C ASN A 634 37.40 -4.98 29.14
N ARG A 635 38.40 -4.90 28.24
CA ARG A 635 39.20 -3.68 28.03
C ARG A 635 38.38 -2.52 27.44
N LEU A 636 37.45 -2.82 26.52
CA LEU A 636 36.56 -1.85 25.91
C LEU A 636 35.42 -1.39 26.86
N GLY A 637 35.11 -2.24 27.86
CA GLY A 637 34.05 -2.03 28.83
C GLY A 637 32.69 -2.47 28.29
N VAL A 638 32.14 -3.57 28.83
CA VAL A 638 30.88 -4.15 28.35
C VAL A 638 29.73 -3.13 28.39
N ASP A 639 29.58 -2.37 29.49
CA ASP A 639 28.56 -1.31 29.59
C ASP A 639 28.72 -0.21 28.52
N THR A 640 29.96 0.14 28.17
CA THR A 640 30.27 1.11 27.08
C THR A 640 29.83 0.56 25.73
N LEU A 641 30.11 -0.71 25.45
CA LEU A 641 29.70 -1.40 24.22
C LEU A 641 28.17 -1.44 24.11
N LEU A 642 27.49 -1.88 25.18
CA LEU A 642 26.02 -1.92 25.24
C LEU A 642 25.40 -0.53 25.08
N GLY A 643 25.97 0.50 25.72
CA GLY A 643 25.52 1.88 25.57
C GLY A 643 25.64 2.40 24.13
N ARG A 644 26.68 2.03 23.39
CA ARG A 644 26.82 2.37 21.95
C ARG A 644 25.85 1.59 21.08
N MET A 645 25.68 0.29 21.32
CA MET A 645 24.70 -0.52 20.60
C MET A 645 23.28 0.03 20.80
N ALA A 646 22.94 0.49 22.01
CA ALA A 646 21.66 1.15 22.29
C ALA A 646 21.48 2.46 21.50
N ARG A 647 22.53 3.27 21.31
CA ARG A 647 22.45 4.54 20.56
C ARG A 647 22.02 4.35 19.09
N LEU A 648 22.39 3.24 18.43
CA LEU A 648 22.01 2.96 17.04
C LEU A 648 20.49 3.03 16.81
N ARG A 649 19.70 2.62 17.81
CA ARG A 649 18.24 2.70 17.78
C ARG A 649 17.71 4.13 17.62
N GLU A 650 18.47 5.11 18.08
CA GLU A 650 18.14 6.54 18.06
C GLU A 650 18.88 7.31 16.95
N ASP A 651 19.69 6.64 16.10
CA ASP A 651 20.25 7.27 14.90
C ASP A 651 19.14 7.52 13.89
N GLU A 652 18.98 8.75 13.43
CA GLU A 652 17.93 9.12 12.47
C GLU A 652 18.03 8.31 11.16
N ARG A 653 19.23 7.92 10.72
CA ARG A 653 19.43 7.07 9.53
C ARG A 653 18.92 5.64 9.69
N PHE A 654 18.81 5.15 10.92
CA PHE A 654 18.34 3.80 11.26
C PHE A 654 16.88 3.79 11.73
N LYS A 655 16.50 4.79 12.52
CA LYS A 655 15.19 4.94 13.14
C LYS A 655 14.08 5.29 12.14
N ASN A 656 14.39 6.09 11.13
CA ASN A 656 13.42 6.54 10.13
C ASN A 656 13.18 5.49 9.02
N VAL A 657 13.89 4.36 9.04
CA VAL A 657 13.70 3.25 8.10
C VAL A 657 12.43 2.47 8.46
N SER A 658 11.51 2.41 7.51
CA SER A 658 10.24 1.69 7.59
C SER A 658 9.98 0.90 6.31
N PRO A 659 9.02 -0.06 6.28
CA PRO A 659 8.63 -0.75 5.04
C PRO A 659 8.17 0.20 3.92
N GLU A 660 7.73 1.41 4.25
CA GLU A 660 7.24 2.44 3.33
C GLU A 660 8.24 3.60 3.16
N THR A 661 9.40 3.55 3.83
CA THR A 661 10.37 4.67 3.87
C THR A 661 11.79 4.11 3.98
N LEU A 662 12.38 3.82 2.83
CA LEU A 662 13.73 3.23 2.70
C LEU A 662 14.74 4.22 2.11
N VAL A 663 14.28 5.09 1.20
CA VAL A 663 15.06 6.23 0.69
C VAL A 663 14.88 7.41 1.64
N GLN A 664 15.99 8.01 2.04
CA GLN A 664 16.04 9.19 2.91
C GLN A 664 16.59 10.38 2.12
N HIS A 665 16.34 11.60 2.61
CA HIS A 665 16.79 12.82 1.96
C HIS A 665 18.27 13.10 2.25
N TYR A 666 19.04 13.46 1.22
CA TYR A 666 20.44 13.81 1.40
C TYR A 666 20.58 15.13 2.21
N PRO A 667 21.34 15.17 3.32
CA PRO A 667 21.48 16.38 4.11
C PRO A 667 22.27 17.48 3.37
N GLY A 668 21.69 18.68 3.25
CA GLY A 668 22.38 19.88 2.77
C GLY A 668 21.62 20.69 1.72
N ILE A 669 20.65 20.08 1.03
CA ILE A 669 19.76 20.78 0.10
C ILE A 669 18.55 21.31 0.88
N ALA A 670 18.37 22.63 0.94
CA ALA A 670 17.18 23.21 1.53
C ALA A 670 15.94 22.85 0.67
N PRO A 671 14.81 22.42 1.25
CA PRO A 671 13.60 21.99 0.52
C PRO A 671 12.84 23.14 -0.19
N HIS A 672 13.50 24.28 -0.41
CA HIS A 672 13.01 25.47 -1.08
C HIS A 672 13.95 25.98 -2.19
N SER A 673 15.01 25.23 -2.52
CA SER A 673 15.77 25.49 -3.75
C SER A 673 14.98 24.99 -4.96
N GLN A 674 14.74 25.87 -5.95
CA GLN A 674 13.94 25.56 -7.16
C GLN A 674 14.72 24.72 -8.20
N THR A 675 15.74 23.99 -7.76
CA THR A 675 16.50 23.03 -8.57
C THR A 675 15.78 21.69 -8.60
N THR A 676 15.64 21.13 -9.80
CA THR A 676 14.51 20.26 -10.18
C THR A 676 14.59 18.79 -9.79
N VAL A 677 15.64 18.34 -9.09
CA VAL A 677 15.80 16.95 -8.66
C VAL A 677 16.15 16.92 -7.18
N GLN A 678 15.38 16.13 -6.42
CA GLN A 678 15.64 15.91 -5.00
C GLN A 678 16.62 14.74 -4.85
N GLU A 679 17.76 14.99 -4.20
CA GLU A 679 18.75 13.94 -3.92
C GLU A 679 18.36 13.10 -2.71
N GLY A 680 18.50 11.78 -2.87
CA GLY A 680 18.25 10.79 -1.83
C GLY A 680 19.49 9.97 -1.47
N GLU A 681 19.35 9.18 -0.41
CA GLU A 681 20.34 8.23 0.06
C GLU A 681 19.64 7.00 0.66
N VAL A 682 20.33 5.85 0.58
CA VAL A 682 19.92 4.58 1.20
C VAL A 682 21.05 4.17 2.15
N TRP A 683 20.65 3.76 3.37
CA TRP A 683 21.54 3.28 4.43
C TRP A 683 21.23 1.83 4.84
N PHE A 684 19.96 1.45 4.91
CA PHE A 684 19.51 0.12 5.35
C PHE A 684 18.24 -0.30 4.61
N ASP A 685 18.07 -1.60 4.37
CA ASP A 685 16.76 -2.18 4.09
C ASP A 685 15.95 -2.34 5.38
N TRP A 686 14.62 -2.44 5.24
CA TRP A 686 13.76 -2.73 6.39
C TRP A 686 14.15 -4.05 7.08
N ALA A 687 14.58 -5.04 6.32
CA ALA A 687 14.76 -6.38 6.86
C ALA A 687 16.11 -6.59 7.57
N PHE A 688 17.16 -5.78 7.32
CA PHE A 688 18.27 -5.64 8.29
C PHE A 688 17.80 -4.95 9.57
N VAL A 689 17.01 -3.88 9.47
CA VAL A 689 16.51 -3.13 10.64
C VAL A 689 15.62 -4.01 11.53
N ASP A 690 14.76 -4.83 10.94
CA ASP A 690 13.94 -5.84 11.63
C ASP A 690 14.79 -6.97 12.23
N PHE A 691 15.77 -7.48 11.47
CA PHE A 691 16.76 -8.45 11.96
C PHE A 691 17.51 -7.92 13.20
N TRP A 692 17.98 -6.67 13.16
CA TRP A 692 18.67 -6.04 14.29
C TRP A 692 17.75 -5.87 15.50
N LYS A 693 16.54 -5.31 15.29
CA LYS A 693 15.54 -5.10 16.35
C LYS A 693 15.15 -6.41 17.04
N SER A 694 14.92 -7.46 16.26
CA SER A 694 14.55 -8.80 16.74
C SER A 694 15.67 -9.50 17.53
N ASN A 695 16.94 -9.21 17.22
CA ASN A 695 18.09 -9.94 17.76
C ASN A 695 18.96 -9.13 18.75
N TYR A 696 18.66 -7.85 18.96
CA TYR A 696 19.35 -6.94 19.88
C TYR A 696 19.64 -7.57 21.25
N TYR A 697 18.63 -8.18 21.89
CA TYR A 697 18.76 -8.76 23.24
C TYR A 697 19.56 -10.08 23.28
N THR A 698 19.73 -10.76 22.15
CA THR A 698 20.61 -11.93 22.05
C THR A 698 22.06 -11.46 22.03
N VAL A 699 22.39 -10.48 21.17
CA VAL A 699 23.75 -9.88 21.11
C VAL A 699 24.11 -9.18 22.42
N GLN A 700 23.18 -8.47 23.05
CA GLN A 700 23.37 -7.84 24.37
C GLN A 700 23.75 -8.86 25.45
N ARG A 701 23.08 -10.02 25.50
CA ARG A 701 23.39 -11.08 26.46
C ARG A 701 24.70 -11.77 26.13
N GLY A 702 24.97 -12.04 24.85
CA GLY A 702 26.21 -12.63 24.37
C GLY A 702 27.43 -11.85 24.85
N LEU A 703 27.46 -10.52 24.66
CA LEU A 703 28.55 -9.63 25.09
C LEU A 703 28.84 -9.67 26.61
N SER A 704 27.86 -10.00 27.45
CA SER A 704 28.01 -10.12 28.91
C SER A 704 28.21 -11.56 29.41
N THR A 705 28.29 -12.55 28.52
CA THR A 705 28.40 -13.98 28.89
C THR A 705 29.87 -14.41 28.98
N ASP A 706 30.24 -15.15 30.03
CA ASP A 706 31.60 -15.68 30.20
C ASP A 706 32.04 -16.58 29.01
N PRO A 707 33.36 -16.66 28.70
CA PRO A 707 33.87 -17.47 27.60
C PRO A 707 33.53 -18.96 27.68
N ASP A 708 33.55 -19.50 28.90
CA ASP A 708 33.31 -20.92 29.20
C ASP A 708 31.81 -21.24 29.34
N GLN A 709 30.96 -20.22 29.43
CA GLN A 709 29.51 -20.38 29.47
C GLN A 709 28.94 -20.25 28.06
N LEU A 710 28.25 -21.28 27.58
CA LEU A 710 27.41 -21.16 26.40
C LEU A 710 26.19 -20.31 26.76
N ALA A 711 25.97 -19.21 26.03
CA ALA A 711 24.69 -18.53 26.07
C ALA A 711 23.60 -19.53 25.66
N SER A 712 22.50 -19.58 26.40
CA SER A 712 21.47 -20.60 26.18
C SER A 712 20.79 -20.37 24.82
N ALA A 713 20.95 -21.34 23.91
CA ALA A 713 20.35 -21.38 22.57
C ALA A 713 18.80 -21.56 22.57
N SER A 714 18.16 -21.20 23.68
CA SER A 714 16.74 -21.36 23.96
C SER A 714 16.30 -20.35 25.04
N GLY A 715 16.68 -19.08 24.84
CA GLY A 715 15.95 -17.97 25.45
C GLY A 715 14.63 -17.74 24.71
N PRO A 716 13.58 -17.20 25.35
CA PRO A 716 12.36 -16.82 24.64
C PRO A 716 12.66 -15.78 23.55
N SER A 717 11.88 -15.79 22.47
CA SER A 717 11.88 -14.75 21.43
C SER A 717 11.81 -13.34 22.05
N ALA A 718 12.33 -12.32 21.37
CA ALA A 718 12.24 -10.93 21.81
C ALA A 718 10.79 -10.51 22.16
N GLU A 719 9.80 -11.05 21.44
CA GLU A 719 8.37 -10.87 21.73
C GLU A 719 7.98 -11.44 23.10
N THR A 720 8.47 -12.64 23.44
CA THR A 720 8.17 -13.27 24.74
C THR A 720 8.97 -12.62 25.88
N ALA A 721 10.18 -12.12 25.62
CA ALA A 721 10.92 -11.30 26.58
C ALA A 721 10.22 -9.96 26.85
N MET A 722 9.73 -9.27 25.82
CA MET A 722 8.94 -8.04 25.96
C MET A 722 7.58 -8.30 26.62
N LEU A 723 6.90 -9.40 26.29
CA LEU A 723 5.68 -9.82 26.96
C LEU A 723 5.92 -10.12 28.45
N ILE A 724 7.03 -10.80 28.79
CA ILE A 724 7.41 -11.04 30.19
C ILE A 724 7.71 -9.73 30.92
N ALA A 725 8.43 -8.79 30.31
CA ALA A 725 8.70 -7.48 30.91
C ALA A 725 7.41 -6.66 31.11
N SER A 726 6.54 -6.61 30.09
CA SER A 726 5.22 -5.96 30.14
C SER A 726 4.33 -6.57 31.22
N LEU A 727 4.28 -7.90 31.31
CA LEU A 727 3.55 -8.61 32.36
C LEU A 727 4.15 -8.36 33.75
N GLN A 728 5.48 -8.32 33.89
CA GLN A 728 6.16 -8.01 35.16
C GLN A 728 5.90 -6.58 35.63
N ASP A 729 5.87 -5.59 34.73
CA ASP A 729 5.54 -4.21 35.09
C ASP A 729 4.05 -4.04 35.39
N THR A 730 3.17 -4.72 34.65
CA THR A 730 1.74 -4.80 34.99
C THR A 730 1.55 -5.42 36.38
N LEU A 731 2.27 -6.50 36.69
CA LEU A 731 2.18 -7.21 37.98
C LEU A 731 2.80 -6.38 39.12
N ARG A 732 3.83 -5.55 38.84
CA ARG A 732 4.34 -4.54 39.79
C ARG A 732 3.32 -3.44 40.08
N SER A 733 2.72 -2.87 39.04
CA SER A 733 1.67 -1.84 39.15
C SER A 733 0.47 -2.37 39.94
N GLN A 734 -0.01 -3.57 39.59
CA GLN A 734 -1.09 -4.23 40.32
C GLN A 734 -0.70 -4.57 41.76
N SER A 735 0.55 -4.95 42.03
CA SER A 735 1.01 -5.21 43.41
C SER A 735 1.02 -3.94 44.26
N GLN A 736 1.45 -2.81 43.69
CA GLN A 736 1.41 -1.50 44.36
C GLN A 736 -0.04 -1.05 44.59
N GLU A 737 -0.91 -1.18 43.59
CA GLU A 737 -2.33 -0.87 43.69
C GLU A 737 -3.04 -1.75 44.72
N ILE A 738 -2.72 -3.06 44.79
CA ILE A 738 -3.22 -3.97 45.83
C ILE A 738 -2.73 -3.55 47.22
N GLU A 739 -1.49 -3.11 47.37
CA GLU A 739 -0.94 -2.65 48.66
C GLU A 739 -1.58 -1.32 49.11
N GLU A 740 -1.85 -0.42 48.16
CA GLU A 740 -2.51 0.86 48.40
C GLU A 740 -4.01 0.69 48.70
N LEU A 741 -4.72 -0.17 47.97
CA LEU A 741 -6.10 -0.58 48.27
C LEU A 741 -6.20 -1.31 49.62
N ARG A 742 -5.26 -2.19 49.96
CA ARG A 742 -5.19 -2.81 51.31
C ARG A 742 -5.04 -1.76 52.41
N LYS A 743 -4.22 -0.73 52.19
CA LYS A 743 -4.02 0.38 53.12
C LYS A 743 -5.29 1.24 53.27
N GLN A 744 -6.07 1.42 52.20
CA GLN A 744 -7.39 2.07 52.25
C GLN A 744 -8.42 1.22 53.00
N ILE A 745 -8.49 -0.10 52.72
CA ILE A 745 -9.36 -1.05 53.43
C ILE A 745 -9.06 -1.06 54.94
N GLN A 746 -7.79 -0.99 55.32
CA GLN A 746 -7.36 -0.97 56.73
C GLN A 746 -7.68 0.35 57.46
N GLN A 747 -8.07 1.41 56.74
CA GLN A 747 -8.47 2.71 57.31
C GLN A 747 -9.99 2.90 57.41
N GLN A 748 -10.80 1.97 56.90
CA GLN A 748 -12.26 2.06 56.95
C GLN A 748 -12.84 1.44 58.25
N PRO A 749 -13.62 2.17 59.06
CA PRO A 749 -14.16 1.63 60.30
C PRO A 749 -15.38 0.73 60.08
N THR A 750 -15.22 -0.55 60.42
CA THR A 750 -16.24 -1.54 60.82
C THR A 750 -17.34 -1.91 59.80
N LEU A 751 -17.10 -3.05 59.14
CA LEU A 751 -18.06 -3.82 58.33
C LEU A 751 -19.05 -4.59 59.22
N SER A 752 -20.25 -4.06 59.45
CA SER A 752 -21.39 -4.84 60.00
C SER A 752 -22.68 -4.73 59.17
N SER A 753 -22.73 -3.84 58.17
CA SER A 753 -23.91 -3.66 57.30
C SER A 753 -23.91 -4.56 56.05
N ASN A 754 -22.75 -5.07 55.64
CA ASN A 754 -22.59 -5.66 54.30
C ASN A 754 -22.79 -7.18 54.25
N GLU A 755 -22.69 -7.89 55.39
CA GLU A 755 -22.87 -9.36 55.39
C GLU A 755 -24.33 -9.76 55.15
N ASP A 756 -25.28 -9.04 55.77
CA ASP A 756 -26.73 -9.27 55.57
C ASP A 756 -27.15 -8.96 54.11
N GLU A 757 -26.59 -7.91 53.51
CA GLU A 757 -26.90 -7.52 52.13
C GLU A 757 -26.32 -8.50 51.10
N ILE A 758 -25.10 -9.01 51.34
CA ILE A 758 -24.49 -10.08 50.53
C ILE A 758 -25.25 -11.40 50.68
N ALA A 759 -25.77 -11.72 51.87
CA ALA A 759 -26.60 -12.91 52.08
C ALA A 759 -27.94 -12.81 51.33
N ALA A 760 -28.60 -11.64 51.38
CA ALA A 760 -29.84 -11.37 50.66
C ALA A 760 -29.65 -11.45 49.13
N LEU A 761 -28.59 -10.85 48.60
CA LEU A 761 -28.28 -10.86 47.16
C LEU A 761 -27.94 -12.27 46.65
N ARG A 762 -27.22 -13.09 47.43
CA ARG A 762 -26.97 -14.50 47.07
C ARG A 762 -28.26 -15.31 46.98
N SER A 763 -29.17 -15.14 47.94
CA SER A 763 -30.49 -15.78 47.93
C SER A 763 -31.32 -15.38 46.70
N GLN A 764 -31.30 -14.10 46.31
CA GLN A 764 -31.97 -13.63 45.08
C GLN A 764 -31.36 -14.24 43.80
N VAL A 765 -30.02 -14.30 43.69
CA VAL A 765 -29.34 -14.91 42.53
C VAL A 765 -29.69 -16.40 42.39
N GLU A 766 -29.76 -17.13 43.50
CA GLU A 766 -30.10 -18.55 43.52
C GLU A 766 -31.58 -18.79 43.16
N THR A 767 -32.48 -17.92 43.65
CA THR A 767 -33.90 -17.93 43.29
C THR A 767 -34.13 -17.61 41.81
N LEU A 768 -33.43 -16.61 41.26
CA LEU A 768 -33.51 -16.23 39.84
C LEU A 768 -32.95 -17.32 38.91
N ARG A 769 -31.87 -18.01 39.30
CA ARG A 769 -31.35 -19.18 38.55
C ARG A 769 -32.34 -20.34 38.53
N ALA A 770 -33.02 -20.62 39.65
CA ALA A 770 -34.06 -21.64 39.70
C ALA A 770 -35.27 -21.27 38.81
N ALA A 771 -35.69 -20.00 38.82
CA ALA A 771 -36.77 -19.51 37.97
C ALA A 771 -36.42 -19.55 36.48
N LEU A 772 -35.19 -19.18 36.10
CA LEU A 772 -34.70 -19.26 34.72
C LEU A 772 -34.74 -20.70 34.20
N LYS A 773 -34.20 -21.65 34.98
CA LYS A 773 -34.19 -23.07 34.59
C LYS A 773 -35.61 -23.65 34.44
N ALA A 774 -36.53 -23.28 35.33
CA ALA A 774 -37.92 -23.69 35.23
C ALA A 774 -38.62 -23.10 33.98
N SER A 775 -38.23 -21.89 33.54
CA SER A 775 -38.72 -21.30 32.30
C SER A 775 -38.16 -22.00 31.06
N GLU A 776 -36.87 -22.38 31.06
CA GLU A 776 -36.24 -23.14 29.97
C GLU A 776 -36.83 -24.55 29.83
N GLU A 777 -37.10 -25.24 30.95
CA GLU A 777 -37.75 -26.55 30.94
C GLU A 777 -39.19 -26.45 30.40
N LYS A 778 -39.95 -25.42 30.79
CA LYS A 778 -41.29 -25.16 30.26
C LYS A 778 -41.29 -24.80 28.77
N GLN A 779 -40.31 -24.01 28.32
CA GLN A 779 -40.20 -23.63 26.91
C GLN A 779 -39.99 -24.87 26.03
N LYS A 780 -39.10 -25.79 26.43
CA LYS A 780 -38.88 -27.06 25.73
C LYS A 780 -40.11 -27.97 25.72
N GLU A 781 -40.92 -27.94 26.79
CA GLU A 781 -42.19 -28.68 26.82
C GLU A 781 -43.18 -28.10 25.78
N THR A 782 -43.31 -26.78 25.68
CA THR A 782 -44.14 -26.14 24.63
C THR A 782 -43.60 -26.32 23.21
N GLU A 783 -42.28 -26.31 23.01
CA GLU A 783 -41.66 -26.60 21.70
C GLU A 783 -42.00 -28.04 21.27
N LYS A 784 -41.92 -29.00 22.19
CA LYS A 784 -42.31 -30.38 21.92
C LYS A 784 -43.81 -30.54 21.66
N GLU A 785 -44.68 -29.86 22.40
CA GLU A 785 -46.13 -29.86 22.12
C GLU A 785 -46.45 -29.29 20.72
N GLN A 786 -45.66 -28.32 20.23
CA GLN A 786 -45.77 -27.78 18.88
C GLN A 786 -45.29 -28.77 17.80
N GLU A 787 -44.19 -29.50 18.04
CA GLU A 787 -43.73 -30.58 17.17
C GLU A 787 -44.77 -31.72 17.08
N ASP A 788 -45.30 -32.19 18.23
CA ASP A 788 -46.34 -33.23 18.27
C ASP A 788 -47.64 -32.76 17.56
N LEU A 789 -47.99 -31.47 17.65
CA LEU A 789 -49.12 -30.87 16.92
C LEU A 789 -48.90 -30.83 15.40
N LEU A 790 -47.69 -30.53 14.93
CA LEU A 790 -47.34 -30.53 13.51
C LEU A 790 -47.49 -31.94 12.90
N VAL A 791 -46.98 -32.97 13.58
CA VAL A 791 -47.15 -34.38 13.16
C VAL A 791 -48.63 -34.77 13.09
N LEU A 792 -49.44 -34.33 14.05
CA LEU A 792 -50.88 -34.57 14.05
C LEU A 792 -51.60 -33.82 12.90
N LEU A 793 -51.12 -32.63 12.53
CA LEU A 793 -51.61 -31.87 11.39
C LEU A 793 -51.34 -32.61 10.07
N ASP A 794 -50.14 -33.16 9.89
CA ASP A 794 -49.76 -33.98 8.74
C ASP A 794 -50.59 -35.26 8.63
N GLU A 795 -50.79 -35.99 9.75
CA GLU A 795 -51.65 -37.18 9.75
C GLU A 795 -53.10 -36.86 9.36
N VAL A 796 -53.65 -35.76 9.88
CA VAL A 796 -54.99 -35.28 9.53
C VAL A 796 -55.06 -34.88 8.05
N THR A 797 -54.04 -34.20 7.53
CA THR A 797 -53.96 -33.75 6.13
C THR A 797 -53.85 -34.95 5.17
N ALA A 798 -52.99 -35.92 5.48
CA ALA A 798 -52.87 -37.18 4.73
C ALA A 798 -54.14 -38.06 4.82
N LYS A 799 -54.89 -37.98 5.92
CA LYS A 799 -56.22 -38.60 6.03
C LYS A 799 -57.25 -37.85 5.17
N ARG A 800 -57.26 -36.52 5.21
CA ARG A 800 -58.14 -35.65 4.41
C ARG A 800 -57.94 -35.91 2.91
N LYS A 801 -56.68 -36.02 2.45
CA LYS A 801 -56.32 -36.37 1.05
C LYS A 801 -56.84 -37.76 0.67
N ARG A 802 -56.68 -38.77 1.54
CA ARG A 802 -57.22 -40.13 1.32
C ARG A 802 -58.76 -40.16 1.27
N ASP A 803 -59.44 -39.42 2.15
CA ASP A 803 -60.90 -39.44 2.21
C ASP A 803 -61.52 -38.56 1.10
N LYS A 804 -60.92 -37.42 0.71
CA LYS A 804 -61.25 -36.70 -0.54
C LYS A 804 -61.14 -37.64 -1.76
N GLY A 805 -60.07 -38.41 -1.86
CA GLY A 805 -59.87 -39.39 -2.94
C GLY A 805 -60.95 -40.47 -3.00
N LYS A 806 -61.38 -41.02 -1.84
CA LYS A 806 -62.51 -41.96 -1.77
C LYS A 806 -63.84 -41.32 -2.17
N MET A 807 -64.09 -40.06 -1.79
CA MET A 807 -65.33 -39.35 -2.14
C MET A 807 -65.39 -39.02 -3.63
N ARG A 808 -64.29 -38.56 -4.25
CA ARG A 808 -64.16 -38.42 -5.71
C ARG A 808 -64.42 -39.76 -6.42
N GLY A 809 -63.86 -40.86 -5.91
CA GLY A 809 -64.12 -42.22 -6.41
C GLY A 809 -65.56 -42.76 -6.22
N ALA A 810 -66.36 -42.13 -5.34
CA ALA A 810 -67.76 -42.48 -5.08
C ALA A 810 -68.76 -41.56 -5.82
N GLY A 811 -68.29 -40.60 -6.61
CA GLY A 811 -69.14 -39.66 -7.35
C GLY A 811 -69.78 -38.56 -6.48
N LEU A 812 -69.17 -38.24 -5.33
CA LEU A 812 -69.59 -37.14 -4.46
C LEU A 812 -68.79 -35.87 -4.79
N GLU A 813 -69.46 -34.72 -4.73
CA GLU A 813 -68.86 -33.40 -4.97
C GLU A 813 -67.96 -32.99 -3.78
N VAL A 814 -66.76 -32.48 -4.04
CA VAL A 814 -65.72 -32.17 -3.04
C VAL A 814 -65.07 -30.83 -3.39
N SER A 815 -64.87 -29.92 -2.42
CA SER A 815 -64.32 -28.59 -2.71
C SER A 815 -62.82 -28.63 -3.08
N GLU A 816 -62.47 -27.76 -4.02
CA GLU A 816 -61.19 -27.77 -4.76
C GLU A 816 -60.20 -26.68 -4.32
N ASP A 817 -60.47 -26.01 -3.19
CA ASP A 817 -59.76 -24.78 -2.78
C ASP A 817 -58.28 -24.97 -2.30
N GLU A 818 -57.66 -26.15 -2.52
CA GLU A 818 -56.31 -26.51 -2.01
C GLU A 818 -55.58 -27.53 -2.92
N GLU A 819 -55.63 -27.39 -4.26
CA GLU A 819 -54.86 -28.25 -5.22
C GLU A 819 -54.10 -27.43 -6.30
N GLU A 820 -53.47 -26.33 -5.88
CA GLU A 820 -52.63 -25.41 -6.68
C GLU A 820 -51.53 -24.87 -5.70
N GLU A 821 -50.20 -24.92 -5.92
CA GLU A 821 -49.33 -25.54 -6.94
C GLU A 821 -47.97 -25.98 -6.29
N GLU A 822 -47.42 -27.18 -6.56
CA GLU A 822 -46.01 -27.58 -6.28
C GLU A 822 -45.56 -28.68 -7.27
N ASP A 823 -45.20 -28.29 -8.50
CA ASP A 823 -44.54 -29.14 -9.51
C ASP A 823 -43.74 -28.23 -10.50
N GLU A 824 -42.67 -27.57 -10.02
CA GLU A 824 -41.55 -27.06 -10.84
C GLU A 824 -40.23 -26.99 -10.04
#